data_AF-A0A182JT31-F1
#
_entry.id   AF-A0A182JT31-F1
#
_cell.length_a   1.000
_cell.length_b   1.000
_cell.length_c   1.000
_cell.angle_alpha   90.00
_cell.angle_beta   90.00
_cell.angle_gamma   90.00
#
_symmetry.space_group_name_H-M   'P 1'
#
loop_
_entity.id
_entity.type
_entity.pdbx_description
1 polymer ?
#
loop_
_entity_poly.entity_id
_entity_poly.type
_entity_poly.pdbx_seq_one_letter_code
_entity_poly.pdbx_strand_id
1 'polypeptide(L)'
;MVRIVGSKLLARLLLLISSITLISLMVLTRCGLGGLISKENGSIVSAATSGSDTDSKSYYVSDQRPPMAVEFSLQQSHFQADAEQQQSGYMQMLQQREEENLKEVAKLTAEIKALKLQILQLKNGLANAAISIVQPNVADAAVSLSNDSSSIVINAPQTSQMLHDCTAFIRRQVGSAEILHGLPLNNEYELIPFNHFTFSRVYPIELGLGKRVVEKPIGYKRKDLLSALNKALESLNRNASSTAHRYTLDDFIEGIYRNEPTTGTQYELYFRTKEVANRSQQQQQITQHHEAHAHGTTKLIVMRPFASLQTVQLEAYSKHQEKEIIYIILPLSGRINTFQSFMEKYVKIALKHDRRVHLTVVYFGEEGLTEARTIMSRVIGMKNSGGTNSNLKLLALNETFSRAKALRVGAENVWSSQANKNNDILLFMCDVDIIFSAKFLDRCRWNTKPNKKVYYPVVFSLYNPHVVYTLQGKDVPAETDQLVISKDSGFWRDFGYGMTCQYRSDFLRVRGFDEEIIGWGGEDVMLYRKYVRSHIKVIRATDPGVFHIWHPKVCTGPVMSVTSNQRLTLDQYRACIRSRALNEASHAQLGFLAFRDDIAANEYLLAQGAKHSQESTTSKNNLTQSEHPFVQSTTISSRDSVIVPVGSTWTQNQATANRRAT
;
A
#
# COMPACT_ATOMS: atom_id res chain seq x y z
N MET A 1 36.78 -2.79 -45.11
CA MET A 1 35.39 -3.12 -45.52
C MET A 1 34.43 -3.49 -44.38
N VAL A 2 34.87 -3.69 -43.12
CA VAL A 2 33.97 -4.13 -42.02
C VAL A 2 33.12 -3.00 -41.40
N ARG A 3 33.51 -1.72 -41.53
CA ARG A 3 32.72 -0.58 -41.01
C ARG A 3 31.46 -0.23 -41.82
N ILE A 4 31.35 -0.67 -43.07
CA ILE A 4 30.21 -0.34 -43.96
C ILE A 4 29.05 -1.34 -43.78
N VAL A 5 29.32 -2.55 -43.29
CA VAL A 5 28.31 -3.61 -43.12
C VAL A 5 27.44 -3.38 -41.88
N GLY A 6 28.02 -2.87 -40.77
CA GLY A 6 27.28 -2.58 -39.54
C GLY A 6 26.26 -1.44 -39.67
N SER A 7 26.55 -0.44 -40.51
CA SER A 7 25.63 0.67 -40.79
C SER A 7 24.37 0.22 -41.54
N LYS A 8 24.51 -0.73 -42.47
CA LYS A 8 23.38 -1.28 -43.24
C LYS A 8 22.44 -2.13 -42.38
N LEU A 9 22.97 -2.84 -41.39
CA LEU A 9 22.18 -3.64 -40.47
C LEU A 9 21.37 -2.74 -39.50
N LEU A 10 22.00 -1.68 -38.99
CA LEU A 10 21.36 -0.69 -38.13
C LEU A 10 20.24 0.06 -38.88
N ALA A 11 20.47 0.43 -40.14
CA ALA A 11 19.46 1.09 -40.98
C ALA A 11 18.25 0.18 -41.25
N ARG A 12 18.47 -1.12 -41.52
CA ARG A 12 17.39 -2.10 -41.69
C ARG A 12 16.60 -2.33 -40.40
N LEU A 13 17.27 -2.34 -39.24
CA LEU A 13 16.61 -2.46 -37.94
C LEU A 13 15.74 -1.24 -37.63
N LEU A 14 16.24 -0.04 -37.90
CA LEU A 14 15.47 1.20 -37.69
C LEU A 14 14.27 1.30 -38.64
N LEU A 15 14.41 0.86 -39.90
CA LEU A 15 13.29 0.75 -40.84
C LEU A 15 12.24 -0.26 -40.37
N LEU A 16 12.67 -1.41 -39.84
CA LEU A 16 11.76 -2.42 -39.31
C LEU A 16 10.96 -1.87 -38.11
N ILE A 17 11.64 -1.22 -37.16
CA ILE A 17 11.00 -0.60 -35.99
C ILE A 17 10.00 0.47 -36.44
N SER A 18 10.39 1.34 -37.38
CA SER A 18 9.52 2.37 -37.95
C SER A 18 8.28 1.77 -38.62
N SER A 19 8.43 0.69 -39.38
CA SER A 19 7.30 0.03 -40.05
C SER A 19 6.34 -0.64 -39.07
N ILE A 20 6.85 -1.27 -38.00
CA ILE A 20 6.01 -1.87 -36.96
C ILE A 20 5.25 -0.79 -36.18
N THR A 21 5.90 0.33 -35.85
CA THR A 21 5.24 1.46 -35.18
C THR A 21 4.16 2.11 -36.04
N LEU A 22 4.38 2.20 -37.36
CA LEU A 22 3.40 2.73 -38.30
C LEU A 22 2.17 1.82 -38.40
N ILE A 23 2.38 0.50 -38.47
CA ILE A 23 1.30 -0.49 -38.49
C ILE A 23 0.50 -0.43 -37.18
N SER A 24 1.16 -0.33 -36.02
CA SER A 24 0.47 -0.16 -34.73
C SER A 24 -0.34 1.13 -34.65
N LEU A 25 0.17 2.24 -35.20
CA LEU A 25 -0.56 3.50 -35.26
C LEU A 25 -1.77 3.41 -36.21
N MET A 26 -1.64 2.74 -37.37
CA MET A 26 -2.76 2.53 -38.30
C MET A 26 -3.84 1.61 -37.74
N VAL A 27 -3.49 0.65 -36.88
CA VAL A 27 -4.48 -0.19 -36.17
C VAL A 27 -5.21 0.61 -35.10
N LEU A 28 -4.49 1.49 -34.37
CA LEU A 28 -5.09 2.36 -33.36
C LEU A 28 -6.01 3.44 -33.96
N THR A 29 -5.75 3.91 -35.19
CA THR A 29 -6.65 4.86 -35.87
C THR A 29 -7.88 4.21 -36.49
N ARG A 30 -7.89 2.89 -36.73
CA ARG A 30 -9.08 2.14 -37.17
C ARG A 30 -10.00 1.68 -36.03
N CYS A 31 -9.54 1.71 -34.79
CA CYS A 31 -10.36 1.50 -33.60
C CYS A 31 -10.67 2.86 -32.94
N GLY A 32 -11.77 3.49 -33.34
CA GLY A 32 -12.13 4.88 -33.02
C GLY A 32 -12.05 5.28 -31.55
N LEU A 33 -11.36 6.40 -31.30
CA LEU A 33 -11.26 7.14 -30.04
C LEU A 33 -12.45 8.11 -29.85
N GLY A 34 -13.66 7.69 -30.22
CA GLY A 34 -14.87 8.53 -30.24
C GLY A 34 -15.79 8.37 -29.03
N GLY A 35 -15.26 8.25 -27.81
CA GLY A 35 -16.08 7.94 -26.62
C GLY A 35 -15.76 8.68 -25.33
N LEU A 36 -14.78 9.57 -25.31
CA LEU A 36 -14.40 10.32 -24.10
C LEU A 36 -14.15 11.77 -24.50
N ILE A 37 -14.82 12.71 -23.80
CA ILE A 37 -14.96 14.16 -24.04
C ILE A 37 -16.27 14.44 -24.84
N SER A 38 -17.39 14.95 -24.32
CA SER A 38 -17.65 15.85 -23.18
C SER A 38 -19.17 15.94 -22.91
N LYS A 39 -19.60 16.13 -21.66
CA LYS A 39 -20.44 17.25 -21.17
C LYS A 39 -21.18 16.92 -19.87
N GLU A 40 -20.67 17.49 -18.77
CA GLU A 40 -21.49 17.94 -17.65
C GLU A 40 -21.34 19.45 -17.59
N ASN A 41 -22.43 20.18 -17.88
CA ASN A 41 -22.74 21.52 -17.33
C ASN A 41 -24.06 22.03 -17.92
N GLY A 42 -25.05 22.22 -17.03
CA GLY A 42 -25.82 23.47 -17.00
C GLY A 42 -27.27 23.48 -17.48
N SER A 43 -28.18 23.50 -16.50
CA SER A 43 -29.37 24.36 -16.38
C SER A 43 -30.67 24.05 -17.17
N ILE A 44 -31.67 23.57 -16.40
CA ILE A 44 -33.00 24.17 -16.13
C ILE A 44 -33.51 25.20 -17.16
N VAL A 45 -34.68 24.95 -17.76
CA VAL A 45 -35.96 25.70 -17.59
C VAL A 45 -37.08 24.98 -18.34
N SER A 46 -38.21 24.88 -17.65
CA SER A 46 -39.51 24.34 -18.03
C SER A 46 -40.14 25.00 -19.27
N ALA A 47 -40.87 24.22 -20.07
CA ALA A 47 -42.08 24.68 -20.73
C ALA A 47 -43.00 23.48 -21.02
N ALA A 48 -44.18 23.53 -20.43
CA ALA A 48 -45.28 22.61 -20.64
C ALA A 48 -45.96 22.90 -21.98
N THR A 49 -46.38 21.86 -22.68
CA THR A 49 -47.62 21.90 -23.48
C THR A 49 -48.25 20.51 -23.56
N SER A 50 -49.53 20.53 -23.22
CA SER A 50 -50.59 19.54 -23.26
C SER A 50 -50.80 18.84 -24.60
N GLY A 51 -51.31 17.60 -24.55
CA GLY A 51 -51.98 16.95 -25.69
C GLY A 51 -52.33 15.50 -25.41
N SER A 52 -53.58 15.25 -25.07
CA SER A 52 -54.22 13.99 -24.67
C SER A 52 -54.61 13.06 -25.83
N ASP A 53 -54.85 11.79 -25.47
CA ASP A 53 -55.76 10.79 -26.10
C ASP A 53 -55.32 10.20 -27.47
N THR A 54 -55.47 8.90 -27.81
CA THR A 54 -56.30 7.79 -27.31
C THR A 54 -55.85 6.44 -27.95
N ASP A 55 -56.11 5.35 -27.21
CA ASP A 55 -56.48 3.96 -27.59
C ASP A 55 -55.80 3.10 -28.70
N SER A 56 -55.17 2.02 -28.23
CA SER A 56 -55.55 0.59 -28.38
C SER A 56 -56.02 0.00 -29.73
N LYS A 57 -55.19 -0.82 -30.42
CA LYS A 57 -55.34 -2.30 -30.61
C LYS A 57 -54.38 -2.93 -31.64
N SER A 58 -53.99 -4.16 -31.32
CA SER A 58 -53.10 -5.14 -31.97
C SER A 58 -53.52 -5.65 -33.37
N TYR A 59 -52.56 -5.96 -34.26
CA TYR A 59 -52.50 -7.18 -35.10
C TYR A 59 -51.08 -7.42 -35.70
N TYR A 60 -50.71 -8.70 -35.88
CA TYR A 60 -49.40 -9.22 -36.31
C TYR A 60 -49.13 -9.18 -37.84
N VAL A 61 -47.87 -8.87 -38.18
CA VAL A 61 -46.97 -9.38 -39.25
C VAL A 61 -47.40 -9.42 -40.73
N SER A 62 -46.64 -8.72 -41.57
CA SER A 62 -46.23 -9.13 -42.93
C SER A 62 -44.95 -8.40 -43.37
N ASP A 63 -44.07 -9.12 -44.05
CA ASP A 63 -42.70 -8.79 -44.45
C ASP A 63 -42.64 -8.35 -45.93
N GLN A 64 -41.75 -7.39 -46.28
CA GLN A 64 -41.02 -7.22 -47.56
C GLN A 64 -40.49 -5.77 -47.76
N ARG A 65 -39.17 -5.60 -47.94
CA ARG A 65 -38.46 -4.38 -48.42
C ARG A 65 -37.69 -4.67 -49.74
N PRO A 66 -37.55 -3.69 -50.67
CA PRO A 66 -36.63 -3.75 -51.82
C PRO A 66 -35.25 -3.09 -51.52
N PRO A 67 -34.21 -3.25 -52.38
CA PRO A 67 -32.80 -3.21 -51.94
C PRO A 67 -32.09 -1.84 -52.03
N MET A 68 -31.23 -1.60 -51.03
CA MET A 68 -30.39 -0.41 -50.76
C MET A 68 -29.05 -0.41 -51.52
N ALA A 69 -29.02 -0.38 -52.85
CA ALA A 69 -27.75 -0.38 -53.60
C ALA A 69 -27.37 0.96 -54.25
N VAL A 70 -28.29 1.93 -54.35
CA VAL A 70 -28.04 3.18 -55.11
C VAL A 70 -27.76 4.40 -54.22
N GLU A 71 -28.15 4.38 -52.94
CA GLU A 71 -27.90 5.48 -52.00
C GLU A 71 -26.47 5.50 -51.42
N PHE A 72 -25.72 4.41 -51.53
CA PHE A 72 -24.41 4.28 -50.87
C PHE A 72 -23.26 4.98 -51.63
N SER A 73 -23.39 5.17 -52.94
CA SER A 73 -22.29 5.72 -53.78
C SER A 73 -22.19 7.25 -53.74
N LEU A 74 -23.31 7.96 -53.59
CA LEU A 74 -23.34 9.43 -53.47
C LEU A 74 -22.94 9.93 -52.08
N GLN A 75 -23.16 9.13 -51.04
CA GLN A 75 -22.76 9.48 -49.68
C GLN A 75 -21.25 9.28 -49.45
N GLN A 76 -20.63 8.34 -50.17
CA GLN A 76 -19.20 8.05 -50.04
C GLN A 76 -18.28 9.14 -50.62
N SER A 77 -18.69 9.83 -51.69
CA SER A 77 -17.90 10.92 -52.29
C SER A 77 -17.88 12.19 -51.45
N HIS A 78 -18.98 12.51 -50.75
CA HIS A 78 -19.05 13.67 -49.84
C HIS A 78 -18.20 13.47 -48.57
N PHE A 79 -18.21 12.26 -47.99
CA PHE A 79 -17.39 11.94 -46.82
C PHE A 79 -15.88 11.96 -47.11
N GLN A 80 -15.47 11.72 -48.36
CA GLN A 80 -14.06 11.70 -48.75
C GLN A 80 -13.49 13.11 -48.95
N ALA A 81 -14.29 14.05 -49.48
CA ALA A 81 -13.90 15.46 -49.62
C ALA A 81 -13.75 16.17 -48.25
N ASP A 82 -14.65 15.89 -47.31
CA ASP A 82 -14.60 16.47 -45.95
C ASP A 82 -13.41 15.93 -45.14
N ALA A 83 -13.04 14.65 -45.34
CA ALA A 83 -11.88 14.04 -44.70
C ALA A 83 -10.55 14.63 -45.22
N GLU A 84 -10.45 14.92 -46.52
CA GLU A 84 -9.26 15.55 -47.11
C GLU A 84 -9.09 17.02 -46.67
N GLN A 85 -10.19 17.77 -46.52
CA GLN A 85 -10.16 19.13 -45.97
C GLN A 85 -9.74 19.16 -44.49
N GLN A 86 -10.24 18.22 -43.67
CA GLN A 86 -9.82 18.11 -42.26
C GLN A 86 -8.36 17.69 -42.12
N GLN A 87 -7.88 16.79 -42.97
CA GLN A 87 -6.47 16.36 -42.97
C GLN A 87 -5.51 17.50 -43.38
N SER A 88 -5.92 18.33 -44.34
CA SER A 88 -5.16 19.52 -44.75
C SER A 88 -5.07 20.56 -43.63
N GLY A 89 -6.19 20.86 -42.96
CA GLY A 89 -6.20 21.78 -41.81
C GLY A 89 -5.37 21.28 -40.62
N TYR A 90 -5.36 19.96 -40.39
CA TYR A 90 -4.52 19.35 -39.35
C TYR A 90 -3.02 19.43 -39.67
N MET A 91 -2.62 19.19 -40.93
CA MET A 91 -1.22 19.38 -41.36
C MET A 91 -0.77 20.83 -41.22
N GLN A 92 -1.64 21.79 -41.55
CA GLN A 92 -1.32 23.21 -41.42
C GLN A 92 -1.11 23.62 -39.95
N MET A 93 -1.91 23.11 -39.01
CA MET A 93 -1.70 23.33 -37.57
C MET A 93 -0.41 22.69 -37.05
N LEU A 94 -0.04 21.49 -37.53
CA LEU A 94 1.22 20.86 -37.16
C LEU A 94 2.41 21.68 -37.65
N GLN A 95 2.36 22.16 -38.89
CA GLN A 95 3.41 22.98 -39.48
C GLN A 95 3.55 24.33 -38.76
N GLN A 96 2.43 24.96 -38.39
CA GLN A 96 2.45 26.18 -37.58
C GLN A 96 3.10 25.94 -36.21
N ARG A 97 2.79 24.81 -35.56
CA ARG A 97 3.35 24.47 -34.25
C ARG A 97 4.84 24.14 -34.32
N GLU A 98 5.30 23.51 -35.40
CA GLU A 98 6.73 23.31 -35.66
C GLU A 98 7.45 24.64 -35.86
N GLU A 99 6.84 25.59 -36.59
CA GLU A 99 7.43 26.91 -36.81
C GLU A 99 7.51 27.74 -35.51
N GLU A 100 6.47 27.68 -34.67
CA GLU A 100 6.46 28.31 -33.35
C GLU A 100 7.55 27.72 -32.44
N ASN A 101 7.69 26.39 -32.44
CA ASN A 101 8.71 25.70 -31.66
C ASN A 101 10.13 26.04 -32.17
N LEU A 102 10.33 26.12 -33.49
CA LEU A 102 11.62 26.55 -34.07
C LEU A 102 11.97 28.00 -33.68
N LYS A 103 10.99 28.90 -33.66
CA LYS A 103 11.18 30.28 -33.19
C LYS A 103 11.53 30.33 -31.70
N GLU A 104 10.87 29.52 -30.88
CA GLU A 104 11.14 29.44 -29.44
C GLU A 104 12.54 28.86 -29.16
N VAL A 105 12.93 27.79 -29.86
CA VAL A 105 14.27 27.21 -29.77
C VAL A 105 15.34 28.23 -30.21
N ALA A 106 15.11 28.98 -31.28
CA ALA A 106 16.03 30.02 -31.73
C ALA A 106 16.18 31.15 -30.69
N LYS A 107 15.06 31.59 -30.10
CA LYS A 107 15.04 32.59 -29.02
C LYS A 107 15.82 32.12 -27.79
N LEU A 108 15.52 30.92 -27.29
CA LEU A 108 16.21 30.34 -26.13
C LEU A 108 17.70 30.11 -26.41
N THR A 109 18.06 29.71 -27.63
CA THR A 109 19.46 29.55 -28.04
C THR A 109 20.21 30.88 -28.02
N ALA A 110 19.58 31.96 -28.50
CA ALA A 110 20.16 33.30 -28.45
C ALA A 110 20.32 33.80 -27.00
N GLU A 111 19.35 33.55 -26.14
CA GLU A 111 19.38 33.89 -24.72
C GLU A 111 20.49 33.13 -23.97
N ILE A 112 20.62 31.82 -24.21
CA ILE A 112 21.72 31.01 -23.66
C ILE A 112 23.08 31.56 -24.12
N LYS A 113 23.20 31.99 -25.38
CA LYS A 113 24.45 32.57 -25.90
C LYS A 113 24.77 33.92 -25.24
N ALA A 114 23.77 34.77 -25.02
CA ALA A 114 23.93 36.04 -24.32
C ALA A 114 24.33 35.83 -22.84
N LEU A 115 23.68 34.90 -22.15
CA LEU A 115 24.01 34.55 -20.76
C LEU A 115 25.42 33.96 -20.64
N LYS A 116 25.86 33.13 -21.60
CA LYS A 116 27.24 32.63 -21.65
C LYS A 116 28.25 33.75 -21.82
N LEU A 117 27.97 34.76 -22.66
CA LEU A 117 28.82 35.94 -22.82
C LEU A 117 28.89 36.77 -21.53
N GLN A 118 27.77 37.00 -20.86
CA GLN A 118 27.75 37.69 -19.57
C GLN A 118 28.55 36.95 -18.49
N ILE A 119 28.41 35.62 -18.40
CA ILE A 119 29.20 34.80 -17.47
C ILE A 119 30.69 34.92 -17.78
N LEU A 120 31.08 34.97 -19.06
CA LEU A 120 32.48 35.09 -19.48
C LEU A 120 33.04 36.48 -19.17
N GLN A 121 32.24 37.53 -19.35
CA GLN A 121 32.59 38.91 -18.96
C GLN A 121 32.72 39.07 -17.44
N LEU A 122 31.80 38.49 -16.66
CA LEU A 122 31.88 38.46 -15.19
C LEU A 122 33.10 37.68 -14.71
N LYS A 123 33.43 36.55 -15.34
CA LYS A 123 34.61 35.75 -15.02
C LYS A 123 35.92 36.50 -15.34
N ASN A 124 35.98 37.22 -16.46
CA ASN A 124 37.11 38.08 -16.78
C ASN A 124 37.19 39.32 -15.85
N GLY A 125 36.05 39.88 -15.44
CA GLY A 125 36.00 40.95 -14.45
C GLY A 125 36.52 40.52 -13.08
N LEU A 126 36.16 39.32 -12.63
CA LEU A 126 36.69 38.70 -11.40
C LEU A 126 38.19 38.37 -11.49
N ALA A 127 38.67 37.94 -12.67
CA ALA A 127 40.09 37.70 -12.91
C ALA A 127 40.91 39.01 -12.91
N ASN A 128 40.38 40.10 -13.47
CA ASN A 128 41.03 41.40 -13.48
C ASN A 128 40.99 42.09 -12.09
N ALA A 129 39.92 41.91 -11.31
CA ALA A 129 39.83 42.40 -9.94
C ALA A 129 40.78 41.65 -8.98
N ALA A 130 41.08 40.36 -9.25
CA ALA A 130 42.05 39.59 -8.47
C ALA A 130 43.52 39.99 -8.74
N ILE A 131 43.82 40.66 -9.86
CA ILE A 131 45.18 41.11 -10.20
C ILE A 131 45.50 42.49 -9.58
N SER A 132 44.49 43.28 -9.18
CA SER A 132 44.69 44.60 -8.55
C SER A 132 44.83 44.59 -7.02
N ILE A 133 44.83 43.43 -6.36
CA ILE A 133 44.99 43.30 -4.90
C ILE A 133 46.32 42.62 -4.55
N VAL A 134 47.43 43.17 -5.06
CA VAL A 134 48.76 42.91 -4.49
C VAL A 134 49.61 44.19 -4.58
N GLN A 135 49.39 45.14 -3.66
CA GLN A 135 50.47 45.84 -2.95
C GLN A 135 49.94 46.73 -1.80
N PRO A 136 50.72 46.92 -0.72
CA PRO A 136 50.25 47.51 0.54
C PRO A 136 50.64 48.99 0.68
N ASN A 137 49.75 49.83 1.25
CA ASN A 137 50.04 50.84 2.30
C ASN A 137 48.99 51.97 2.41
N VAL A 138 48.57 52.20 3.68
CA VAL A 138 48.43 53.48 4.42
C VAL A 138 47.36 54.53 4.04
N ALA A 139 46.60 54.90 5.10
CA ALA A 139 45.96 56.18 5.45
C ALA A 139 44.53 56.54 4.96
N ASP A 140 43.83 57.15 5.92
CA ASP A 140 42.49 57.75 5.90
C ASP A 140 42.25 58.71 4.72
N ALA A 141 41.05 58.64 4.14
CA ALA A 141 40.27 59.81 3.70
C ALA A 141 38.85 59.41 3.31
N ALA A 142 37.87 60.12 3.89
CA ALA A 142 36.50 60.15 3.42
C ALA A 142 36.42 60.84 2.05
N VAL A 143 35.76 60.22 1.06
CA VAL A 143 35.27 60.92 -0.13
C VAL A 143 33.88 60.39 -0.47
N SER A 144 32.91 61.26 -0.24
CA SER A 144 31.57 61.27 -0.80
C SER A 144 31.62 61.41 -2.33
N LEU A 145 31.00 60.49 -3.06
CA LEU A 145 30.63 60.70 -4.46
C LEU A 145 29.17 60.26 -4.68
N SER A 146 28.46 61.21 -5.25
CA SER A 146 27.04 61.37 -5.52
C SER A 146 26.40 60.30 -6.41
N ASN A 147 25.12 60.04 -6.13
CA ASN A 147 24.12 59.56 -7.09
C ASN A 147 24.17 60.39 -8.37
N ASP A 148 24.31 59.72 -9.52
CA ASP A 148 23.27 59.70 -10.55
C ASP A 148 23.71 58.84 -11.74
N SER A 149 22.96 57.76 -11.98
CA SER A 149 22.62 57.21 -13.30
C SER A 149 21.95 55.84 -13.09
N SER A 150 20.65 55.92 -12.85
CA SER A 150 19.70 54.82 -12.84
C SER A 150 19.58 54.19 -14.23
N SER A 151 19.90 52.89 -14.35
CA SER A 151 19.17 51.98 -15.24
C SER A 151 19.29 50.51 -14.80
N ILE A 152 18.23 50.07 -14.10
CA ILE A 152 17.66 48.71 -14.11
C ILE A 152 18.56 47.58 -13.58
N VAL A 153 18.69 47.51 -12.25
CA VAL A 153 18.78 46.24 -11.52
C VAL A 153 17.70 46.26 -10.44
N ILE A 154 16.48 45.95 -10.81
CA ILE A 154 15.38 45.77 -9.85
C ILE A 154 15.28 44.27 -9.56
N ASN A 155 15.54 43.91 -8.29
CA ASN A 155 15.23 42.64 -7.63
C ASN A 155 16.08 41.40 -7.93
N ALA A 156 17.39 41.44 -7.62
CA ALA A 156 18.06 40.23 -7.15
C ALA A 156 17.91 40.18 -5.61
N PRO A 157 17.13 39.23 -5.03
CA PRO A 157 16.99 39.15 -3.58
C PRO A 157 18.35 38.86 -2.94
N GLN A 158 18.69 39.60 -1.88
CA GLN A 158 19.90 39.39 -1.10
C GLN A 158 19.94 37.94 -0.59
N THR A 159 21.11 37.30 -0.57
CA THR A 159 21.28 35.87 -0.24
C THR A 159 20.72 35.49 1.13
N SER A 160 20.73 36.43 2.08
CA SER A 160 20.10 36.33 3.40
C SER A 160 18.57 36.29 3.34
N GLN A 161 17.96 37.13 2.49
CA GLN A 161 16.52 37.18 2.24
C GLN A 161 16.04 35.85 1.62
N MET A 162 16.76 35.33 0.63
CA MET A 162 16.44 34.03 0.02
C MET A 162 16.49 32.86 1.02
N LEU A 163 17.48 32.84 1.91
CA LEU A 163 17.60 31.79 2.92
C LEU A 163 16.44 31.83 3.93
N HIS A 164 16.02 33.04 4.30
CA HIS A 164 14.86 33.27 5.14
C HIS A 164 13.57 32.80 4.45
N ASP A 165 13.39 33.14 3.16
CA ASP A 165 12.23 32.74 2.37
C ASP A 165 12.13 31.22 2.19
N CYS A 166 13.25 30.53 1.93
CA CYS A 166 13.28 29.07 1.89
C CYS A 166 12.93 28.43 3.24
N THR A 167 13.44 28.98 4.34
CA THR A 167 13.15 28.48 5.69
C THR A 167 11.69 28.70 6.05
N ALA A 168 11.14 29.87 5.71
CA ALA A 168 9.73 30.20 5.89
C ALA A 168 8.83 29.27 5.06
N PHE A 169 9.19 28.99 3.80
CA PHE A 169 8.49 28.04 2.95
C PHE A 169 8.46 26.64 3.57
N ILE A 170 9.60 26.13 4.04
CA ILE A 170 9.69 24.81 4.70
C ILE A 170 8.80 24.77 5.94
N ARG A 171 8.87 25.79 6.80
CA ARG A 171 8.03 25.86 8.01
C ARG A 171 6.55 25.91 7.67
N ARG A 172 6.17 26.67 6.64
CA ARG A 172 4.79 26.75 6.15
C ARG A 172 4.31 25.38 5.65
N GLN A 173 5.12 24.69 4.84
CA GLN A 173 4.79 23.37 4.32
C GLN A 173 4.60 22.32 5.42
N VAL A 174 5.51 22.30 6.40
CA VAL A 174 5.40 21.42 7.57
C VAL A 174 4.16 21.77 8.41
N GLY A 175 3.87 23.06 8.58
CA GLY A 175 2.70 23.55 9.32
C GLY A 175 1.36 23.28 8.64
N SER A 176 1.32 23.23 7.30
CA SER A 176 0.10 22.91 6.54
C SER A 176 -0.14 21.42 6.37
N ALA A 177 0.87 20.57 6.59
CA ALA A 177 0.74 19.13 6.45
C ALA A 177 -0.05 18.52 7.61
N GLU A 178 -0.87 17.50 7.31
CA GLU A 178 -1.67 16.76 8.29
C GLU A 178 -0.77 15.80 9.12
N ILE A 179 0.14 16.36 9.92
CA ILE A 179 1.13 15.58 10.67
C ILE A 179 0.70 15.44 12.13
N LEU A 180 0.56 16.55 12.83
CA LEU A 180 0.33 16.60 14.27
C LEU A 180 -1.16 16.58 14.64
N HIS A 181 -2.01 17.07 13.73
CA HIS A 181 -3.46 17.21 13.89
C HIS A 181 -4.17 16.70 12.64
N GLY A 182 -5.39 16.18 12.81
CA GLY A 182 -6.24 15.77 11.70
C GLY A 182 -6.88 16.98 11.03
N LEU A 183 -7.16 16.85 9.74
CA LEU A 183 -7.90 17.84 8.97
C LEU A 183 -9.26 17.24 8.57
N PRO A 184 -10.38 17.94 8.81
CA PRO A 184 -11.67 17.53 8.28
C PRO A 184 -11.63 17.49 6.75
N LEU A 185 -11.97 16.34 6.16
CA LEU A 185 -12.06 16.15 4.72
C LEU A 185 -13.52 16.04 4.29
N ASN A 186 -13.83 16.35 3.02
CA ASN A 186 -15.21 16.33 2.54
C ASN A 186 -15.77 14.90 2.47
N ASN A 187 -14.92 13.97 2.03
CA ASN A 187 -15.25 12.56 1.84
C ASN A 187 -14.02 11.67 1.94
N GLU A 188 -14.24 10.36 1.98
CA GLU A 188 -13.21 9.33 2.12
C GLU A 188 -12.16 9.32 1.01
N TYR A 189 -12.46 9.84 -0.18
CA TYR A 189 -11.57 9.81 -1.34
C TYR A 189 -10.47 10.87 -1.29
N GLU A 190 -10.61 11.88 -0.43
CA GLU A 190 -9.56 12.88 -0.18
C GLU A 190 -8.47 12.34 0.76
N LEU A 191 -8.74 11.26 1.49
CA LEU A 191 -7.78 10.69 2.42
C LEU A 191 -6.68 9.94 1.67
N ILE A 192 -5.43 10.34 1.91
CA ILE A 192 -4.25 9.64 1.37
C ILE A 192 -3.76 8.62 2.42
N PRO A 193 -3.88 7.30 2.14
CA PRO A 193 -3.42 6.26 3.05
C PRO A 193 -1.89 6.13 3.04
N PHE A 194 -1.37 5.56 4.13
CA PHE A 194 0.04 5.23 4.27
C PHE A 194 0.36 3.85 3.69
N ASN A 195 1.55 3.75 3.13
CA ASN A 195 2.20 2.50 2.79
C ASN A 195 3.06 2.06 3.98
N HIS A 196 2.94 0.80 4.38
CA HIS A 196 3.79 0.21 5.40
C HIS A 196 5.11 -0.29 4.80
N PHE A 197 6.20 -0.20 5.56
CA PHE A 197 7.48 -0.70 5.13
C PHE A 197 8.37 -1.17 6.30
N THR A 198 9.30 -2.02 5.93
CA THR A 198 10.47 -2.45 6.70
C THR A 198 11.71 -2.17 5.86
N PHE A 199 12.90 -2.46 6.39
CA PHE A 199 14.14 -2.28 5.63
C PHE A 199 14.16 -3.06 4.30
N SER A 200 13.50 -4.22 4.25
CA SER A 200 13.57 -5.15 3.12
C SER A 200 12.29 -5.24 2.29
N ARG A 201 11.16 -4.72 2.79
CA ARG A 201 9.84 -4.86 2.17
C ARG A 201 9.03 -3.58 2.27
N VAL A 202 8.31 -3.25 1.20
CA VAL A 202 7.26 -2.24 1.16
C VAL A 202 5.95 -2.95 0.84
N TYR A 203 4.88 -2.56 1.53
CA TYR A 203 3.52 -3.06 1.35
C TYR A 203 2.68 -1.93 0.76
N PRO A 204 2.69 -1.75 -0.57
CA PRO A 204 2.03 -0.62 -1.20
C PRO A 204 0.51 -0.77 -1.16
N ILE A 205 -0.19 0.35 -0.95
CA ILE A 205 -1.64 0.44 -1.10
C ILE A 205 -2.01 0.56 -2.58
N GLU A 206 -1.34 1.44 -3.32
CA GLU A 206 -1.49 1.60 -4.75
C GLU A 206 -0.56 0.63 -5.50
N LEU A 207 -1.17 -0.40 -6.06
CA LEU A 207 -0.47 -1.43 -6.80
C LEU A 207 -0.20 -0.91 -8.22
N GLY A 208 1.00 -0.36 -8.47
CA GLY A 208 1.43 0.04 -9.81
C GLY A 208 1.40 -1.11 -10.82
N LEU A 209 1.94 -0.92 -12.04
CA LEU A 209 1.83 -1.88 -13.16
C LEU A 209 2.10 -3.36 -12.82
N GLY A 210 3.05 -3.64 -11.92
CA GLY A 210 3.37 -5.00 -11.51
C GLY A 210 2.37 -5.68 -10.57
N LYS A 211 1.33 -4.97 -10.12
CA LYS A 211 0.32 -5.40 -9.14
C LYS A 211 0.89 -6.12 -7.91
N ARG A 212 2.09 -5.71 -7.48
CA ARG A 212 2.83 -6.35 -6.38
C ARG A 212 2.33 -5.85 -5.04
N VAL A 213 1.65 -6.73 -4.30
CA VAL A 213 1.16 -6.46 -2.94
C VAL A 213 2.29 -6.35 -1.90
N VAL A 214 3.48 -6.85 -2.24
CA VAL A 214 4.70 -6.67 -1.47
C VAL A 214 5.88 -6.54 -2.44
N GLU A 215 6.79 -5.63 -2.16
CA GLU A 215 7.95 -5.38 -3.01
C GLU A 215 9.22 -5.11 -2.20
N LYS A 216 10.38 -5.39 -2.80
CA LYS A 216 11.66 -4.96 -2.24
C LYS A 216 11.88 -3.48 -2.60
N PRO A 217 12.26 -2.60 -1.66
CA PRO A 217 12.60 -1.23 -2.00
C PRO A 217 13.88 -1.22 -2.85
N ILE A 218 13.77 -0.73 -4.09
CA ILE A 218 14.87 -0.59 -5.06
C ILE A 218 14.92 0.83 -5.65
N GLY A 219 16.03 1.18 -6.31
CA GLY A 219 16.18 2.45 -7.01
C GLY A 219 15.90 3.68 -6.13
N TYR A 220 15.13 4.63 -6.66
CA TYR A 220 14.78 5.87 -5.97
C TYR A 220 13.98 5.63 -4.68
N LYS A 221 13.12 4.61 -4.63
CA LYS A 221 12.37 4.25 -3.43
C LYS A 221 13.30 3.84 -2.29
N ARG A 222 14.28 2.99 -2.56
CA ARG A 222 15.31 2.62 -1.57
C ARG A 222 16.11 3.84 -1.10
N LYS A 223 16.55 4.68 -2.04
CA LYS A 223 17.32 5.90 -1.74
C LYS A 223 16.54 6.84 -0.83
N ASP A 224 15.25 7.02 -1.09
CA ASP A 224 14.39 7.92 -0.32
C ASP A 224 14.15 7.39 1.10
N LEU A 225 13.75 6.12 1.25
CA LEU A 225 13.56 5.49 2.56
C LEU A 225 14.85 5.51 3.39
N LEU A 226 16.00 5.19 2.79
CA LEU A 226 17.30 5.27 3.48
C LEU A 226 17.65 6.70 3.88
N SER A 227 17.33 7.69 3.05
CA SER A 227 17.55 9.11 3.38
C SER A 227 16.70 9.51 4.59
N ALA A 228 15.44 9.10 4.66
CA ALA A 228 14.56 9.35 5.80
C ALA A 228 15.07 8.65 7.07
N LEU A 229 15.51 7.39 6.96
CA LEU A 229 16.12 6.64 8.07
C LEU A 229 17.40 7.29 8.56
N ASN A 230 18.29 7.72 7.67
CA ASN A 230 19.53 8.40 8.06
C ASN A 230 19.24 9.74 8.75
N LYS A 231 18.24 10.50 8.28
CA LYS A 231 17.81 11.72 8.98
C LYS A 231 17.26 11.42 10.37
N ALA A 232 16.55 10.31 10.51
CA ALA A 232 16.06 9.86 11.79
C ALA A 232 17.18 9.49 12.75
N LEU A 233 18.16 8.73 12.28
CA LEU A 233 19.34 8.36 13.06
C LEU A 233 20.19 9.57 13.46
N GLU A 234 20.35 10.56 12.58
CA GLU A 234 21.01 11.83 12.90
C GLU A 234 20.29 12.53 14.07
N SER A 235 18.95 12.58 14.01
CA SER A 235 18.13 13.24 15.03
C SER A 235 18.15 12.51 16.37
N LEU A 236 18.03 11.18 16.35
CA LEU A 236 18.09 10.33 17.54
C LEU A 236 19.46 10.39 18.21
N ASN A 237 20.53 10.54 17.43
CA ASN A 237 21.90 10.53 17.93
C ASN A 237 22.50 11.92 18.14
N ARG A 238 21.72 13.00 17.98
CA ARG A 238 22.22 14.38 18.05
C ARG A 238 22.98 14.69 19.35
N ASN A 239 22.52 14.10 20.46
CA ASN A 239 23.11 14.28 21.79
C ASN A 239 23.74 12.98 22.34
N ALA A 240 23.98 11.98 21.50
CA ALA A 240 24.52 10.69 21.95
C ALA A 240 26.06 10.74 22.02
N SER A 241 26.61 10.86 23.22
CA SER A 241 28.06 10.93 23.45
C SER A 241 28.75 9.56 23.53
N SER A 242 28.00 8.49 23.80
CA SER A 242 28.53 7.11 23.90
C SER A 242 28.08 6.25 22.72
N THR A 243 29.03 5.48 22.15
CA THR A 243 28.79 4.54 21.05
C THR A 243 27.80 3.45 21.42
N ALA A 244 27.75 3.04 22.69
CA ALA A 244 26.85 2.00 23.19
C ALA A 244 25.35 2.42 23.16
N HIS A 245 25.07 3.72 23.20
CA HIS A 245 23.71 4.26 23.21
C HIS A 245 23.29 4.88 21.87
N ARG A 246 24.13 4.74 20.85
CA ARG A 246 23.87 5.31 19.52
C ARG A 246 22.91 4.39 18.76
N TYR A 247 21.80 4.95 18.29
CA TYR A 247 20.85 4.27 17.39
C TYR A 247 21.51 3.97 16.04
N THR A 248 21.22 2.80 15.51
CA THR A 248 21.70 2.27 14.24
C THR A 248 20.53 1.79 13.38
N LEU A 249 20.80 1.38 12.13
CA LEU A 249 19.76 0.81 11.28
C LEU A 249 19.19 -0.51 11.83
N ASP A 250 19.95 -1.25 12.64
CA ASP A 250 19.48 -2.49 13.25
C ASP A 250 18.43 -2.25 14.33
N ASP A 251 18.37 -1.03 14.86
CA ASP A 251 17.35 -0.61 15.82
C ASP A 251 16.03 -0.25 15.13
N PHE A 252 16.01 -0.08 13.81
CA PHE A 252 14.78 0.20 13.05
C PHE A 252 13.87 -1.03 12.99
N ILE A 253 12.62 -0.87 13.43
CA ILE A 253 11.62 -1.93 13.46
C ILE A 253 10.83 -1.90 12.15
N GLU A 254 10.15 -0.78 11.91
CA GLU A 254 9.23 -0.58 10.79
C GLU A 254 8.86 0.89 10.63
N GLY A 255 8.21 1.24 9.52
CA GLY A 255 7.70 2.57 9.30
C GLY A 255 6.47 2.57 8.41
N ILE A 256 5.80 3.72 8.39
CA ILE A 256 4.73 4.03 7.45
C ILE A 256 5.08 5.33 6.72
N TYR A 257 4.73 5.43 5.44
CA TYR A 257 4.93 6.65 4.65
C TYR A 257 3.77 6.94 3.71
N ARG A 258 3.51 8.21 3.44
CA ARG A 258 2.56 8.65 2.41
C ARG A 258 3.12 9.87 1.67
N ASN A 259 2.70 10.04 0.42
CA ASN A 259 3.09 11.19 -0.39
C ASN A 259 1.88 12.09 -0.63
N GLU A 260 1.90 13.28 -0.05
CA GLU A 260 0.88 14.30 -0.25
C GLU A 260 1.32 15.24 -1.39
N PRO A 261 0.52 15.41 -2.46
CA PRO A 261 0.90 16.23 -3.60
C PRO A 261 1.21 17.71 -3.28
N THR A 262 0.63 18.24 -2.22
CA THR A 262 0.75 19.67 -1.84
C THR A 262 1.86 19.93 -0.83
N THR A 263 2.17 18.96 0.03
CA THR A 263 3.10 19.15 1.15
C THR A 263 4.36 18.31 1.05
N GLY A 264 4.33 17.16 0.36
CA GLY A 264 5.46 16.25 0.18
C GLY A 264 5.28 14.92 0.90
N THR A 265 6.39 14.26 1.25
CA THR A 265 6.36 12.90 1.79
C THR A 265 6.50 12.87 3.31
N GLN A 266 5.54 12.24 3.99
CA GLN A 266 5.56 12.05 5.44
C GLN A 266 6.06 10.64 5.78
N TYR A 267 6.88 10.52 6.81
CA TYR A 267 7.38 9.28 7.38
C TYR A 267 7.10 9.21 8.87
N GLU A 268 6.57 8.08 9.33
CA GLU A 268 6.56 7.72 10.75
C GLU A 268 7.39 6.45 10.94
N LEU A 269 8.47 6.59 11.72
CA LEU A 269 9.53 5.60 11.83
C LEU A 269 9.62 5.09 13.27
N TYR A 270 9.64 3.77 13.44
CA TYR A 270 9.63 3.12 14.74
C TYR A 270 10.97 2.41 14.98
N PHE A 271 11.61 2.77 16.08
CA PHE A 271 12.90 2.21 16.52
C PHE A 271 12.74 1.52 17.86
N ARG A 272 13.56 0.50 18.11
CA ARG A 272 13.72 -0.12 19.42
C ARG A 272 14.37 0.88 20.36
N THR A 273 13.72 1.20 21.48
CA THR A 273 14.28 2.12 22.48
C THR A 273 15.53 1.49 23.10
N LYS A 274 16.65 2.23 23.04
CA LYS A 274 17.85 1.93 23.85
C LYS A 274 17.65 2.54 25.23
N GLU A 275 17.58 1.70 26.27
CA GLU A 275 17.51 2.18 27.64
C GLU A 275 18.80 2.94 27.98
N VAL A 276 18.65 4.17 28.47
CA VAL A 276 19.75 4.90 29.11
C VAL A 276 19.92 4.26 30.47
N ALA A 277 21.05 3.60 30.70
CA ALA A 277 21.39 3.01 31.99
C ALA A 277 21.62 4.14 33.01
N ASN A 278 20.54 4.68 33.58
CA ASN A 278 20.64 5.42 34.82
C ASN A 278 20.89 4.39 35.92
N ARG A 279 22.09 4.47 36.50
CA ARG A 279 22.57 3.65 37.61
C ARG A 279 21.59 3.68 38.79
N SER A 280 20.94 2.56 39.05
CA SER A 280 20.83 2.00 40.39
C SER A 280 20.82 0.49 40.30
N GLN A 281 21.81 -0.06 40.99
CA GLN A 281 22.33 -1.41 41.07
C GLN A 281 21.30 -2.56 41.29
N GLN A 282 21.77 -3.74 40.86
CA GLN A 282 21.46 -5.10 41.36
C GLN A 282 20.16 -5.78 40.93
N GLN A 283 20.17 -6.36 39.72
CA GLN A 283 20.07 -7.82 39.51
C GLN A 283 19.96 -8.11 38.01
N GLN A 284 21.06 -8.44 37.36
CA GLN A 284 21.04 -9.11 36.06
C GLN A 284 22.11 -10.19 36.04
N GLN A 285 21.72 -11.38 36.47
CA GLN A 285 22.22 -12.60 35.87
C GLN A 285 21.01 -13.53 35.64
N ILE A 286 21.04 -14.19 34.49
CA ILE A 286 20.15 -15.28 34.03
C ILE A 286 18.91 -14.82 33.23
N THR A 287 19.10 -14.60 31.92
CA THR A 287 18.55 -15.41 30.81
C THR A 287 18.64 -14.63 29.49
N GLN A 288 19.59 -15.00 28.63
CA GLN A 288 19.94 -14.24 27.42
C GLN A 288 19.38 -14.79 26.10
N HIS A 289 18.35 -15.66 26.11
CA HIS A 289 18.00 -16.39 24.88
C HIS A 289 16.56 -16.42 24.35
N HIS A 290 15.55 -15.73 24.92
CA HIS A 290 14.17 -15.90 24.39
C HIS A 290 13.22 -14.68 24.28
N GLU A 291 13.66 -13.42 24.43
CA GLU A 291 12.71 -12.28 24.36
C GLU A 291 13.10 -11.18 23.35
N ALA A 292 12.89 -11.43 22.05
CA ALA A 292 13.02 -10.42 20.99
C ALA A 292 12.02 -9.23 21.11
N HIS A 293 11.10 -9.28 22.07
CA HIS A 293 10.00 -8.33 22.29
C HIS A 293 10.14 -7.48 23.58
N ALA A 294 11.27 -7.56 24.29
CA ALA A 294 11.42 -6.97 25.64
C ALA A 294 11.83 -5.48 25.71
N HIS A 295 11.80 -4.75 24.59
CA HIS A 295 12.33 -3.38 24.49
C HIS A 295 11.21 -2.37 24.16
N GLY A 296 11.30 -1.14 24.70
CA GLY A 296 10.38 -0.05 24.36
C GLY A 296 10.47 0.36 22.88
N THR A 297 9.61 1.29 22.45
CA THR A 297 9.59 1.80 21.07
C THR A 297 9.72 3.31 21.05
N THR A 298 10.66 3.82 20.27
CA THR A 298 10.82 5.26 19.99
C THR A 298 10.30 5.55 18.58
N LYS A 299 9.32 6.45 18.48
CA LYS A 299 8.76 6.92 17.22
C LYS A 299 9.37 8.26 16.83
N LEU A 300 9.76 8.38 15.57
CA LEU A 300 10.18 9.63 14.97
C LEU A 300 9.31 9.94 13.74
N ILE A 301 8.84 11.18 13.67
CA ILE A 301 8.14 11.70 12.50
C ILE A 301 9.12 12.57 11.71
N VAL A 302 9.37 12.16 10.47
CA VAL A 302 10.22 12.87 9.52
C VAL A 302 9.36 13.27 8.33
N MET A 303 9.56 14.48 7.82
CA MET A 303 8.88 14.96 6.64
C MET A 303 9.90 15.39 5.59
N ARG A 304 9.69 14.99 4.35
CA ARG A 304 10.30 15.60 3.17
C ARG A 304 9.27 16.58 2.60
N PRO A 305 9.24 17.85 3.06
CA PRO A 305 8.65 18.90 2.23
C PRO A 305 9.39 18.91 0.89
N PHE A 306 8.87 19.49 -0.20
CA PHE A 306 9.55 19.57 -1.51
C PHE A 306 10.90 20.35 -1.46
N ALA A 307 11.83 19.88 -0.64
CA ALA A 307 12.99 20.47 -0.01
C ALA A 307 13.72 19.38 0.83
N SER A 308 14.61 19.78 1.73
CA SER A 308 15.37 18.86 2.59
C SER A 308 14.51 18.25 3.70
N LEU A 309 14.86 17.01 4.11
CA LEU A 309 14.18 16.28 5.18
C LEU A 309 14.26 17.05 6.51
N GLN A 310 13.10 17.22 7.13
CA GLN A 310 12.91 17.86 8.43
C GLN A 310 12.43 16.84 9.46
N THR A 311 12.97 16.93 10.66
CA THR A 311 12.48 16.17 11.81
C THR A 311 11.37 16.96 12.48
N VAL A 312 10.18 16.38 12.56
CA VAL A 312 8.97 17.08 13.05
C VAL A 312 8.71 16.76 14.52
N GLN A 313 8.75 15.47 14.90
CA GLN A 313 8.41 15.06 16.25
C GLN A 313 9.17 13.80 16.66
N LEU A 314 9.52 13.72 17.94
CA LEU A 314 10.05 12.53 18.62
C LEU A 314 9.07 12.15 19.73
N GLU A 315 8.60 10.90 19.75
CA GLU A 315 7.76 10.34 20.80
C GLU A 315 8.41 9.05 21.32
N ALA A 316 8.62 8.92 22.63
CA ALA A 316 9.14 7.69 23.23
C ALA A 316 8.01 6.94 23.94
N TYR A 317 7.81 5.66 23.59
CA TYR A 317 6.91 4.74 24.27
C TYR A 317 7.73 3.86 25.20
N SER A 318 7.83 4.27 26.48
CA SER A 318 8.64 3.58 27.49
C SER A 318 8.06 2.22 27.86
N LYS A 319 8.91 1.30 28.34
CA LYS A 319 8.52 -0.02 28.86
C LYS A 319 7.66 0.07 30.14
N HIS A 320 7.87 1.12 30.94
CA HIS A 320 7.29 1.26 32.29
C HIS A 320 5.88 1.87 32.31
N GLN A 321 5.40 2.43 31.19
CA GLN A 321 3.97 2.55 30.98
C GLN A 321 3.49 1.17 30.55
N GLU A 322 2.80 0.47 31.45
CA GLU A 322 2.16 -0.81 31.11
C GLU A 322 1.44 -0.66 29.78
N LYS A 323 1.66 -1.58 28.82
CA LYS A 323 0.99 -1.52 27.52
C LYS A 323 -0.51 -1.30 27.74
N GLU A 324 -1.05 -0.27 27.10
CA GLU A 324 -2.47 0.05 27.14
C GLU A 324 -3.28 -1.22 26.80
N ILE A 325 -4.35 -1.47 27.57
CA ILE A 325 -5.15 -2.67 27.36
C ILE A 325 -6.02 -2.46 26.12
N ILE A 326 -5.98 -3.42 25.19
CA ILE A 326 -6.86 -3.40 24.02
C ILE A 326 -8.11 -4.22 24.34
N TYR A 327 -9.26 -3.59 24.21
CA TYR A 327 -10.56 -4.21 24.37
C TYR A 327 -11.10 -4.62 23.00
N ILE A 328 -10.97 -5.90 22.68
CA ILE A 328 -11.46 -6.49 21.45
C ILE A 328 -12.96 -6.74 21.57
N ILE A 329 -13.73 -6.21 20.62
CA ILE A 329 -15.17 -6.48 20.52
C ILE A 329 -15.38 -7.36 19.29
N LEU A 330 -15.99 -8.52 19.51
CA LEU A 330 -16.24 -9.53 18.50
C LEU A 330 -17.75 -9.79 18.35
N PRO A 331 -18.39 -9.27 17.30
CA PRO A 331 -19.74 -9.67 16.90
C PRO A 331 -19.77 -11.14 16.46
N LEU A 332 -20.75 -11.91 16.94
CA LEU A 332 -20.90 -13.32 16.57
C LEU A 332 -22.38 -13.71 16.44
N SER A 333 -22.69 -14.52 15.43
CA SER A 333 -23.96 -15.23 15.29
C SER A 333 -23.70 -16.52 14.51
N GLY A 334 -24.07 -17.66 15.09
CA GLY A 334 -23.68 -18.97 14.57
C GLY A 334 -22.15 -19.11 14.44
N ARG A 335 -21.70 -19.71 13.33
CA ARG A 335 -20.27 -19.82 12.94
C ARG A 335 -19.34 -20.37 14.04
N ILE A 336 -19.85 -21.30 14.83
CA ILE A 336 -19.16 -21.85 16.01
C ILE A 336 -17.80 -22.46 15.67
N ASN A 337 -17.68 -23.15 14.52
CA ASN A 337 -16.40 -23.72 14.08
C ASN A 337 -15.35 -22.63 13.82
N THR A 338 -15.74 -21.54 13.15
CA THR A 338 -14.86 -20.39 12.92
C THR A 338 -14.49 -19.73 14.25
N PHE A 339 -15.44 -19.60 15.17
CA PHE A 339 -15.20 -19.04 16.51
C PHE A 339 -14.23 -19.90 17.33
N GLN A 340 -14.33 -21.22 17.25
CA GLN A 340 -13.36 -22.12 17.88
C GLN A 340 -11.95 -21.87 17.36
N SER A 341 -11.77 -21.85 16.02
CA SER A 341 -10.48 -21.56 15.39
C SER A 341 -9.95 -20.17 15.75
N PHE A 342 -10.83 -19.17 15.86
CA PHE A 342 -10.48 -17.82 16.35
C PHE A 342 -9.96 -17.89 17.78
N MET A 343 -10.66 -18.55 18.69
CA MET A 343 -10.28 -18.64 20.10
C MET A 343 -8.94 -19.36 20.31
N GLU A 344 -8.64 -20.39 19.52
CA GLU A 344 -7.35 -21.08 19.55
C GLU A 344 -6.19 -20.15 19.18
N LYS A 345 -6.40 -19.28 18.18
CA LYS A 345 -5.42 -18.27 17.77
C LYS A 345 -5.33 -17.12 18.77
N TYR A 346 -6.47 -16.68 19.30
CA TYR A 346 -6.55 -15.66 20.34
C TYR A 346 -5.76 -16.05 21.60
N VAL A 347 -5.86 -17.31 22.03
CA VAL A 347 -5.05 -17.83 23.15
C VAL A 347 -3.55 -17.71 22.84
N LYS A 348 -3.12 -18.18 21.66
CA LYS A 348 -1.69 -18.21 21.30
C LYS A 348 -1.10 -16.80 21.14
N ILE A 349 -1.82 -15.90 20.50
CA ILE A 349 -1.30 -14.58 20.10
C ILE A 349 -1.64 -13.51 21.14
N ALA A 350 -2.89 -13.45 21.56
CA ALA A 350 -3.39 -12.35 22.38
C ALA A 350 -3.14 -12.64 23.87
N LEU A 351 -3.56 -13.80 24.38
CA LEU A 351 -3.42 -14.12 25.81
C LEU A 351 -2.01 -14.54 26.22
N LYS A 352 -1.31 -15.32 25.39
CA LYS A 352 0.05 -15.81 25.72
C LYS A 352 1.16 -14.83 25.34
N HIS A 353 1.08 -14.20 24.16
CA HIS A 353 2.16 -13.36 23.65
C HIS A 353 1.98 -11.88 24.04
N ASP A 354 0.83 -11.26 23.76
CA ASP A 354 0.60 -9.85 24.11
C ASP A 354 0.23 -9.62 25.59
N ARG A 355 -0.63 -10.48 26.16
CA ARG A 355 -1.10 -10.49 27.56
C ARG A 355 -1.88 -9.25 28.01
N ARG A 356 -2.04 -8.22 27.18
CA ARG A 356 -2.68 -6.93 27.51
C ARG A 356 -3.89 -6.68 26.62
N VAL A 357 -4.77 -7.68 26.62
CA VAL A 357 -5.99 -7.73 25.81
C VAL A 357 -7.16 -8.23 26.63
N HIS A 358 -8.33 -7.68 26.37
CA HIS A 358 -9.62 -8.20 26.82
C HIS A 358 -10.48 -8.53 25.60
N LEU A 359 -11.34 -9.54 25.68
CA LEU A 359 -12.25 -9.94 24.59
C LEU A 359 -13.69 -9.97 25.08
N THR A 360 -14.52 -9.13 24.46
CA THR A 360 -15.98 -9.16 24.60
C THR A 360 -16.57 -9.78 23.33
N VAL A 361 -17.15 -10.96 23.47
CA VAL A 361 -17.94 -11.61 22.42
C VAL A 361 -19.39 -11.16 22.57
N VAL A 362 -19.96 -10.53 21.55
CA VAL A 362 -21.36 -10.12 21.50
C VAL A 362 -22.11 -11.08 20.59
N TYR A 363 -22.81 -12.03 21.20
CA TYR A 363 -23.50 -13.14 20.55
C TYR A 363 -24.95 -12.79 20.25
N PHE A 364 -25.42 -13.09 19.03
CA PHE A 364 -26.81 -12.91 18.60
C PHE A 364 -27.49 -14.24 18.30
N GLY A 365 -28.67 -14.42 18.89
CA GLY A 365 -29.52 -15.61 18.73
C GLY A 365 -29.23 -16.71 19.75
N GLU A 366 -30.09 -17.73 19.76
CA GLU A 366 -29.97 -18.89 20.65
C GLU A 366 -29.18 -20.05 20.02
N GLU A 367 -29.29 -20.22 18.70
CA GLU A 367 -28.57 -21.28 17.97
C GLU A 367 -27.06 -21.09 18.15
N GLY A 368 -26.36 -22.11 18.66
CA GLY A 368 -24.90 -22.09 18.88
C GLY A 368 -24.42 -21.38 20.15
N LEU A 369 -25.32 -20.74 20.92
CA LEU A 369 -24.94 -19.95 22.10
C LEU A 369 -24.32 -20.83 23.20
N THR A 370 -24.84 -22.03 23.40
CA THR A 370 -24.34 -23.00 24.39
C THR A 370 -22.93 -23.47 24.04
N GLU A 371 -22.67 -23.70 22.77
CA GLU A 371 -21.38 -24.10 22.23
C GLU A 371 -20.36 -22.96 22.34
N ALA A 372 -20.76 -21.73 22.00
CA ALA A 372 -19.92 -20.55 22.18
C ALA A 372 -19.52 -20.37 23.66
N ARG A 373 -20.47 -20.54 24.59
CA ARG A 373 -20.21 -20.53 26.04
C ARG A 373 -19.22 -21.62 26.42
N THR A 374 -19.40 -22.84 25.92
CA THR A 374 -18.52 -23.98 26.18
C THR A 374 -17.09 -23.73 25.70
N ILE A 375 -16.92 -23.15 24.49
CA ILE A 375 -15.61 -22.77 23.96
C ILE A 375 -14.91 -21.77 24.87
N MET A 376 -15.62 -20.73 25.33
CA MET A 376 -15.05 -19.73 26.24
C MET A 376 -14.71 -20.32 27.62
N SER A 377 -15.61 -21.13 28.20
CA SER A 377 -15.36 -21.83 29.47
C SER A 377 -14.18 -22.78 29.39
N ARG A 378 -13.98 -23.47 28.26
CA ARG A 378 -12.79 -24.31 28.02
C ARG A 378 -11.51 -23.49 28.06
N VAL A 379 -11.50 -22.30 27.46
CA VAL A 379 -10.33 -21.40 27.49
C VAL A 379 -10.04 -20.92 28.91
N ILE A 380 -11.08 -20.58 29.68
CA ILE A 380 -10.95 -20.13 31.08
C ILE A 380 -10.46 -21.27 31.99
N GLY A 381 -10.97 -22.50 31.81
CA GLY A 381 -10.60 -23.66 32.61
C GLY A 381 -9.25 -24.28 32.24
N MET A 382 -8.72 -23.99 31.05
CA MET A 382 -7.44 -24.53 30.58
C MET A 382 -6.26 -23.88 31.31
N LYS A 383 -5.46 -24.69 32.01
CA LYS A 383 -4.23 -24.23 32.68
C LYS A 383 -3.30 -23.55 31.66
N ASN A 384 -2.70 -22.43 32.08
CA ASN A 384 -1.76 -21.64 31.27
C ASN A 384 -2.33 -21.08 29.95
N SER A 385 -3.66 -20.97 29.81
CA SER A 385 -4.26 -20.27 28.67
C SER A 385 -4.10 -18.75 28.76
N GLY A 386 -4.02 -18.20 29.97
CA GLY A 386 -4.09 -16.76 30.26
C GLY A 386 -5.52 -16.19 30.25
N GLY A 387 -6.53 -17.02 29.97
CA GLY A 387 -7.93 -16.62 29.96
C GLY A 387 -8.55 -16.72 31.34
N THR A 388 -9.31 -15.70 31.74
CA THR A 388 -10.00 -15.61 33.03
C THR A 388 -11.37 -14.98 32.84
N ASN A 389 -12.23 -15.06 33.86
CA ASN A 389 -13.50 -14.32 33.89
C ASN A 389 -13.31 -12.79 33.90
N SER A 390 -12.07 -12.30 34.13
CA SER A 390 -11.78 -10.86 34.14
C SER A 390 -11.41 -10.31 32.76
N ASN A 391 -10.88 -11.13 31.85
CA ASN A 391 -10.47 -10.69 30.50
C ASN A 391 -11.30 -11.28 29.35
N LEU A 392 -12.21 -12.22 29.63
CA LEU A 392 -13.14 -12.81 28.67
C LEU A 392 -14.58 -12.57 29.10
N LYS A 393 -15.40 -12.00 28.20
CA LYS A 393 -16.82 -11.70 28.46
C LYS A 393 -17.69 -12.12 27.29
N LEU A 394 -18.82 -12.75 27.58
CA LEU A 394 -19.86 -13.10 26.61
C LEU A 394 -21.10 -12.27 26.91
N LEU A 395 -21.58 -11.52 25.93
CA LEU A 395 -22.84 -10.77 25.95
C LEU A 395 -23.79 -11.42 24.96
N ALA A 396 -24.85 -12.08 25.45
CA ALA A 396 -25.84 -12.71 24.60
C ALA A 396 -27.03 -11.78 24.39
N LEU A 397 -27.45 -11.63 23.13
CA LEU A 397 -28.60 -10.84 22.70
C LEU A 397 -29.56 -11.74 21.94
N ASN A 398 -30.80 -11.84 22.40
CA ASN A 398 -31.85 -12.62 21.73
C ASN A 398 -32.52 -11.77 20.63
N GLU A 399 -31.76 -11.45 19.59
CA GLU A 399 -32.20 -10.65 18.46
C GLU A 399 -31.56 -11.15 17.16
N THR A 400 -32.09 -10.70 16.01
CA THR A 400 -31.44 -10.91 14.71
C THR A 400 -30.11 -10.18 14.67
N PHE A 401 -29.09 -10.84 14.11
CA PHE A 401 -27.74 -10.29 14.01
C PHE A 401 -27.70 -8.93 13.31
N SER A 402 -27.10 -7.95 13.99
CA SER A 402 -26.66 -6.67 13.42
C SER A 402 -25.25 -6.38 13.90
N ARG A 403 -24.31 -6.25 12.94
CA ARG A 403 -22.90 -5.98 13.24
C ARG A 403 -22.73 -4.63 13.93
N ALA A 404 -23.41 -3.60 13.43
CA ALA A 404 -23.40 -2.25 14.00
C ALA A 404 -23.84 -2.25 15.48
N LYS A 405 -24.98 -2.90 15.77
CA LYS A 405 -25.51 -3.02 17.13
C LYS A 405 -24.57 -3.81 18.04
N ALA A 406 -24.02 -4.92 17.55
CA ALA A 406 -23.07 -5.74 18.30
C ALA A 406 -21.85 -4.92 18.76
N LEU A 407 -21.25 -4.16 17.84
CA LEU A 407 -20.06 -3.35 18.12
C LEU A 407 -20.38 -2.19 19.07
N ARG A 408 -21.54 -1.54 18.92
CA ARG A 408 -22.00 -0.50 19.86
C ARG A 408 -22.22 -1.07 21.26
N VAL A 409 -23.02 -2.14 21.39
CA VAL A 409 -23.30 -2.78 22.68
C VAL A 409 -22.02 -3.22 23.35
N GLY A 410 -21.08 -3.81 22.59
CA GLY A 410 -19.77 -4.17 23.09
C GLY A 410 -18.95 -2.97 23.58
N ALA A 411 -18.99 -1.84 22.88
CA ALA A 411 -18.29 -0.60 23.25
C ALA A 411 -18.92 0.10 24.47
N GLU A 412 -20.23 -0.01 24.65
CA GLU A 412 -20.93 0.55 25.81
C GLU A 412 -20.76 -0.32 27.05
N ASN A 413 -20.74 -1.65 26.89
CA ASN A 413 -20.69 -2.64 27.96
C ASN A 413 -19.26 -3.13 28.24
N VAL A 414 -18.25 -2.33 27.91
CA VAL A 414 -16.87 -2.60 28.32
C VAL A 414 -16.80 -2.55 29.84
N TRP A 415 -16.12 -3.51 30.46
CA TRP A 415 -16.00 -3.72 31.91
C TRP A 415 -15.97 -2.42 32.74
N SER A 416 -17.12 -2.07 33.31
CA SER A 416 -17.33 -0.81 34.03
C SER A 416 -16.61 -0.75 35.39
N SER A 417 -16.14 -1.89 35.92
CA SER A 417 -15.46 -1.98 37.21
C SER A 417 -13.94 -1.83 37.15
N GLN A 418 -13.33 -1.86 35.95
CA GLN A 418 -11.87 -1.75 35.76
C GLN A 418 -11.42 -0.56 34.91
N ALA A 419 -12.33 0.10 34.21
CA ALA A 419 -12.06 1.44 33.70
C ALA A 419 -11.91 2.34 34.94
N ASN A 420 -10.66 2.61 35.36
CA ASN A 420 -10.38 3.79 36.18
C ASN A 420 -11.21 4.92 35.57
N LYS A 421 -12.12 5.54 36.33
CA LYS A 421 -13.04 6.56 35.81
C LYS A 421 -12.34 7.72 35.08
N ASN A 422 -11.01 7.78 35.17
CA ASN A 422 -10.12 8.75 34.54
C ASN A 422 -9.38 8.27 33.27
N ASN A 423 -9.42 6.98 32.90
CA ASN A 423 -8.74 6.46 31.71
C ASN A 423 -9.74 6.00 30.64
N ASP A 424 -9.54 6.50 29.42
CA ASP A 424 -10.31 6.11 28.25
C ASP A 424 -9.93 4.71 27.76
N ILE A 425 -10.79 4.09 26.96
CA ILE A 425 -10.71 2.68 26.59
C ILE A 425 -10.29 2.54 25.14
N LEU A 426 -9.18 1.85 24.87
CA LEU A 426 -8.77 1.51 23.51
C LEU A 426 -9.52 0.27 23.01
N LEU A 427 -10.40 0.47 22.03
CA LEU A 427 -11.20 -0.56 21.39
C LEU A 427 -10.51 -1.10 20.15
N PHE A 428 -10.64 -2.40 19.89
CA PHE A 428 -10.41 -3.01 18.59
C PHE A 428 -11.68 -3.71 18.12
N MET A 429 -12.27 -3.21 17.03
CA MET A 429 -13.43 -3.84 16.39
C MET A 429 -12.94 -4.93 15.45
N CYS A 430 -13.32 -6.18 15.71
CA CYS A 430 -12.78 -7.36 15.06
C CYS A 430 -13.89 -8.30 14.61
N ASP A 431 -13.75 -8.87 13.42
CA ASP A 431 -14.63 -9.95 12.95
C ASP A 431 -14.02 -11.32 13.28
N VAL A 432 -14.84 -12.37 13.28
CA VAL A 432 -14.42 -13.74 13.63
C VAL A 432 -13.47 -14.37 12.60
N ASP A 433 -13.48 -13.88 11.36
CA ASP A 433 -12.58 -14.32 10.28
C ASP A 433 -11.26 -13.54 10.20
N ILE A 434 -10.98 -12.71 11.20
CA ILE A 434 -9.74 -11.96 11.26
C ILE A 434 -8.71 -12.74 12.06
N ILE A 435 -7.53 -12.92 11.47
CA ILE A 435 -6.32 -13.26 12.21
C ILE A 435 -5.46 -12.02 12.34
N PHE A 436 -4.97 -11.77 13.54
CA PHE A 436 -4.03 -10.70 13.81
C PHE A 436 -2.82 -11.19 14.57
N SER A 437 -1.70 -10.49 14.44
CA SER A 437 -0.46 -10.74 15.16
C SER A 437 -0.31 -9.83 16.38
N ALA A 438 0.58 -10.16 17.31
CA ALA A 438 0.91 -9.25 18.42
C ALA A 438 1.52 -7.93 17.94
N LYS A 439 2.25 -7.93 16.81
CA LYS A 439 2.78 -6.70 16.19
C LYS A 439 1.66 -5.77 15.72
N PHE A 440 0.54 -6.33 15.25
CA PHE A 440 -0.63 -5.51 14.92
C PHE A 440 -1.22 -4.84 16.16
N LEU A 441 -1.31 -5.56 17.29
CA LEU A 441 -1.78 -4.97 18.55
C LEU A 441 -0.89 -3.80 19.00
N ASP A 442 0.43 -3.92 18.83
CA ASP A 442 1.35 -2.80 19.07
C ASP A 442 1.09 -1.61 18.13
N ARG A 443 0.84 -1.85 16.83
CA ARG A 443 0.48 -0.78 15.88
C ARG A 443 -0.86 -0.12 16.22
N CYS A 444 -1.83 -0.88 16.72
CA CYS A 444 -3.07 -0.30 17.27
C CYS A 444 -2.78 0.71 18.38
N ARG A 445 -1.87 0.39 19.30
CA ARG A 445 -1.47 1.32 20.37
C ARG A 445 -0.70 2.53 19.84
N TRP A 446 0.22 2.33 18.89
CA TRP A 446 1.04 3.42 18.33
C TRP A 446 0.25 4.42 17.47
N ASN A 447 -0.77 3.93 16.78
CA ASN A 447 -1.52 4.71 15.78
C ASN A 447 -2.87 5.23 16.31
N THR A 448 -3.17 5.05 17.60
CA THR A 448 -4.38 5.59 18.23
C THR A 448 -4.05 6.49 19.40
N LYS A 449 -4.83 7.55 19.58
CA LYS A 449 -4.69 8.46 20.72
C LYS A 449 -6.01 9.22 20.95
N PRO A 450 -6.52 9.31 22.20
CA PRO A 450 -7.81 9.93 22.46
C PRO A 450 -7.85 11.36 21.93
N ASN A 451 -8.95 11.72 21.26
CA ASN A 451 -9.21 13.02 20.65
C ASN A 451 -8.13 13.49 19.66
N LYS A 452 -7.33 12.56 19.11
CA LYS A 452 -6.21 12.89 18.21
C LYS A 452 -6.08 11.96 17.01
N LYS A 453 -6.08 10.64 17.23
CA LYS A 453 -5.80 9.66 16.17
C LYS A 453 -6.70 8.43 16.27
N VAL A 454 -7.21 7.98 15.13
CA VAL A 454 -7.90 6.70 14.95
C VAL A 454 -7.13 5.85 13.94
N TYR A 455 -7.07 4.53 14.14
CA TYR A 455 -6.32 3.62 13.27
C TYR A 455 -7.25 2.70 12.48
N TYR A 456 -7.17 2.78 11.16
CA TYR A 456 -7.87 1.92 10.21
C TYR A 456 -6.86 1.07 9.42
N PRO A 457 -6.50 -0.13 9.92
CA PRO A 457 -5.63 -1.04 9.18
C PRO A 457 -6.26 -1.47 7.85
N VAL A 458 -5.47 -1.47 6.78
CA VAL A 458 -5.83 -2.12 5.52
C VAL A 458 -5.42 -3.58 5.61
N VAL A 459 -6.42 -4.44 5.68
CA VAL A 459 -6.29 -5.88 5.95
C VAL A 459 -5.90 -6.63 4.67
N PHE A 460 -5.00 -7.61 4.79
CA PHE A 460 -4.69 -8.52 3.71
C PHE A 460 -5.78 -9.61 3.60
N SER A 461 -6.51 -9.65 2.50
CA SER A 461 -7.58 -10.64 2.30
C SER A 461 -7.07 -11.81 1.49
N LEU A 462 -7.17 -13.00 2.05
CA LEU A 462 -6.79 -14.23 1.36
C LEU A 462 -7.84 -14.60 0.31
N TYR A 463 -7.33 -15.19 -0.77
CA TYR A 463 -8.17 -15.81 -1.80
C TYR A 463 -8.69 -17.17 -1.36
N ASN A 464 -9.60 -17.73 -2.15
CA ASN A 464 -10.13 -19.08 -1.96
C ASN A 464 -8.98 -20.09 -2.04
N PRO A 465 -8.63 -20.77 -0.94
CA PRO A 465 -7.50 -21.69 -0.95
C PRO A 465 -7.75 -22.87 -1.89
N HIS A 466 -9.00 -23.31 -2.04
CA HIS A 466 -9.36 -24.38 -2.96
C HIS A 466 -9.20 -24.00 -4.43
N VAL A 467 -9.09 -22.71 -4.76
CA VAL A 467 -8.75 -22.26 -6.11
C VAL A 467 -7.23 -22.05 -6.22
N VAL A 468 -6.63 -21.34 -5.26
CA VAL A 468 -5.21 -20.95 -5.32
C VAL A 468 -4.26 -22.16 -5.36
N TYR A 469 -4.51 -23.17 -4.54
CA TYR A 469 -3.60 -24.32 -4.41
C TYR A 469 -3.88 -25.40 -5.46
N THR A 470 -5.15 -25.68 -5.78
CA THR A 470 -5.50 -26.71 -6.76
C THR A 470 -5.07 -26.33 -8.18
N LEU A 471 -5.11 -25.04 -8.54
CA LEU A 471 -4.55 -24.53 -9.80
C LEU A 471 -3.04 -24.79 -9.94
N GLN A 472 -2.34 -25.02 -8.84
CA GLN A 472 -0.91 -25.34 -8.82
C GLN A 472 -0.64 -26.84 -8.65
N GLY A 473 -1.68 -27.69 -8.65
CA GLY A 473 -1.57 -29.12 -8.35
C GLY A 473 -1.13 -29.41 -6.91
N LYS A 474 -1.43 -28.50 -5.96
CA LYS A 474 -1.07 -28.62 -4.55
C LYS A 474 -2.30 -28.83 -3.68
N ASP A 475 -2.12 -29.58 -2.60
CA ASP A 475 -3.11 -29.67 -1.54
C ASP A 475 -3.25 -28.34 -0.79
N VAL A 476 -4.43 -28.12 -0.22
CA VAL A 476 -4.70 -26.95 0.61
C VAL A 476 -3.97 -27.11 1.95
N PRO A 477 -3.00 -26.23 2.27
CA PRO A 477 -2.24 -26.33 3.51
C PRO A 477 -3.07 -25.86 4.71
N ALA A 478 -2.56 -26.07 5.92
CA ALA A 478 -3.19 -25.56 7.14
C ALA A 478 -3.32 -24.02 7.12
N GLU A 479 -4.34 -23.49 7.79
CA GLU A 479 -4.67 -22.06 7.75
C GLU A 479 -3.51 -21.13 8.13
N THR A 480 -2.65 -21.55 9.07
CA THR A 480 -1.45 -20.79 9.47
C THR A 480 -0.43 -20.64 8.35
N ASP A 481 -0.32 -21.66 7.50
CA ASP A 481 0.64 -21.70 6.39
C ASP A 481 0.09 -20.95 5.17
N GLN A 482 -1.21 -20.64 5.16
CA GLN A 482 -1.85 -19.79 4.16
C GLN A 482 -1.60 -18.29 4.40
N LEU A 483 -1.06 -17.89 5.56
CA LEU A 483 -0.83 -16.47 5.95
C LEU A 483 0.38 -15.84 5.26
N VAL A 484 0.40 -15.96 3.93
CA VAL A 484 1.45 -15.46 3.06
C VAL A 484 0.94 -14.22 2.34
N ILE A 485 1.72 -13.14 2.36
CA ILE A 485 1.43 -11.92 1.59
C ILE A 485 2.08 -12.07 0.22
N SER A 486 1.29 -12.36 -0.79
CA SER A 486 1.73 -12.45 -2.19
C SER A 486 0.57 -12.14 -3.12
N LYS A 487 0.88 -11.77 -4.37
CA LYS A 487 -0.13 -11.48 -5.39
C LYS A 487 -1.04 -12.68 -5.72
N ASP A 488 -0.59 -13.90 -5.40
CA ASP A 488 -1.26 -15.15 -5.73
C ASP A 488 -2.04 -15.73 -4.55
N SER A 489 -1.79 -15.22 -3.33
CA SER A 489 -2.48 -15.64 -2.11
C SER A 489 -3.56 -14.67 -1.65
N GLY A 490 -3.52 -13.41 -2.08
CA GLY A 490 -4.51 -12.42 -1.68
C GLY A 490 -4.22 -11.01 -2.17
N PHE A 491 -4.91 -10.04 -1.58
CA PHE A 491 -4.80 -8.62 -1.90
C PHE A 491 -5.04 -7.72 -0.68
N TRP A 492 -4.56 -6.48 -0.74
CA TRP A 492 -4.88 -5.45 0.25
C TRP A 492 -6.32 -4.98 0.06
N ARG A 493 -7.17 -5.17 1.06
CA ARG A 493 -8.59 -4.76 1.02
C ARG A 493 -8.73 -3.27 1.34
N ASP A 494 -8.35 -2.43 0.38
CA ASP A 494 -8.39 -0.96 0.45
C ASP A 494 -9.81 -0.37 0.53
N PHE A 495 -10.85 -1.15 0.23
CA PHE A 495 -12.25 -0.78 0.38
C PHE A 495 -12.90 -1.23 1.71
N GLY A 496 -12.16 -1.92 2.58
CA GLY A 496 -12.69 -2.39 3.88
C GLY A 496 -12.42 -1.41 5.02
N TYR A 497 -13.42 -1.20 5.89
CA TYR A 497 -13.33 -0.31 7.06
C TYR A 497 -13.77 -0.98 8.37
N GLY A 498 -14.20 -2.24 8.32
CA GLY A 498 -14.74 -2.96 9.47
C GLY A 498 -13.77 -3.19 10.62
N MET A 499 -12.47 -3.27 10.36
CA MET A 499 -11.43 -3.46 11.37
C MET A 499 -10.84 -2.10 11.73
N THR A 500 -11.01 -1.68 12.98
CA THR A 500 -10.54 -0.37 13.44
C THR A 500 -10.12 -0.40 14.91
N CYS A 501 -9.07 0.34 15.21
CA CYS A 501 -8.61 0.60 16.56
C CYS A 501 -8.90 2.07 16.90
N GLN A 502 -9.66 2.29 17.98
CA GLN A 502 -10.18 3.60 18.33
C GLN A 502 -10.48 3.72 19.81
N TYR A 503 -10.40 4.93 20.35
CA TYR A 503 -10.80 5.16 21.72
C TYR A 503 -12.32 5.26 21.86
N ARG A 504 -12.86 4.72 22.95
CA ARG A 504 -14.29 4.72 23.25
C ARG A 504 -14.85 6.14 23.29
N SER A 505 -14.16 7.09 23.92
CA SER A 505 -14.63 8.48 23.94
C SER A 505 -14.77 9.07 22.54
N ASP A 506 -13.85 8.76 21.62
CA ASP A 506 -13.90 9.24 20.24
C ASP A 506 -15.01 8.58 19.43
N PHE A 507 -15.20 7.26 19.61
CA PHE A 507 -16.33 6.54 19.02
C PHE A 507 -17.67 7.15 19.43
N LEU A 508 -17.84 7.48 20.71
CA LEU A 508 -19.05 8.15 21.20
C LEU A 508 -19.15 9.60 20.70
N ARG A 509 -18.04 10.34 20.62
CA ARG A 509 -17.97 11.73 20.13
C ARG A 509 -18.44 11.85 18.69
N VAL A 510 -18.07 10.90 17.82
CA VAL A 510 -18.53 10.86 16.43
C VAL A 510 -19.94 10.24 16.28
N ARG A 511 -20.63 9.97 17.39
CA ARG A 511 -21.98 9.36 17.45
C ARG A 511 -22.04 7.93 16.89
N GLY A 512 -20.96 7.16 17.06
CA GLY A 512 -20.92 5.72 16.80
C GLY A 512 -21.47 5.27 15.44
N PHE A 513 -22.07 4.08 15.42
CA PHE A 513 -22.70 3.52 14.21
C PHE A 513 -24.07 4.14 13.94
N ASP A 514 -24.50 4.06 12.68
CA ASP A 514 -25.88 4.28 12.29
C ASP A 514 -26.66 2.97 12.43
N GLU A 515 -27.71 2.97 13.26
CA GLU A 515 -28.48 1.77 13.59
C GLU A 515 -29.64 1.51 12.62
N GLU A 516 -29.88 2.41 11.66
CA GLU A 516 -30.84 2.17 10.58
C GLU A 516 -30.36 1.04 9.64
N ILE A 517 -29.06 0.72 9.66
CA ILE A 517 -28.47 -0.38 8.90
C ILE A 517 -28.72 -1.70 9.64
N ILE A 518 -29.70 -2.47 9.14
CA ILE A 518 -30.00 -3.82 9.61
C ILE A 518 -29.09 -4.83 8.90
N GLY A 519 -28.52 -5.76 9.67
CA GLY A 519 -27.68 -6.85 9.14
C GLY A 519 -26.21 -6.48 8.95
N TRP A 520 -25.70 -6.64 7.72
CA TRP A 520 -24.29 -6.43 7.34
C TRP A 520 -24.16 -5.50 6.14
N GLY A 521 -23.20 -4.58 6.21
CA GLY A 521 -22.72 -3.80 5.08
C GLY A 521 -23.13 -2.34 5.13
N GLY A 522 -22.13 -1.45 4.98
CA GLY A 522 -22.27 0.00 4.93
C GLY A 522 -22.03 0.69 6.27
N GLU A 523 -22.18 0.00 7.39
CA GLU A 523 -22.02 0.59 8.72
C GLU A 523 -20.59 1.04 9.01
N ASP A 524 -19.62 0.27 8.51
CA ASP A 524 -18.19 0.56 8.64
C ASP A 524 -17.78 1.77 7.81
N VAL A 525 -18.29 1.88 6.58
CA VAL A 525 -18.12 3.04 5.70
C VAL A 525 -18.70 4.30 6.34
N MET A 526 -19.90 4.20 6.93
CA MET A 526 -20.55 5.35 7.57
C MET A 526 -19.79 5.83 8.81
N LEU A 527 -19.30 4.91 9.65
CA LEU A 527 -18.44 5.28 10.78
C LEU A 527 -17.13 5.92 10.29
N TYR A 528 -16.50 5.34 9.28
CA TYR A 528 -15.27 5.87 8.70
C TYR A 528 -15.46 7.30 8.17
N ARG A 529 -16.54 7.57 7.42
CA ARG A 529 -16.90 8.91 6.94
C ARG A 529 -17.07 9.93 8.08
N LYS A 530 -17.64 9.52 9.22
CA LYS A 530 -17.77 10.38 10.40
C LYS A 530 -16.40 10.79 10.95
N TYR A 531 -15.42 9.88 10.97
CA TYR A 531 -14.04 10.22 11.35
C TYR A 531 -13.33 11.11 10.35
N VAL A 532 -13.46 10.80 9.05
CA VAL A 532 -12.87 11.59 7.95
C VAL A 532 -13.33 13.05 7.99
N ARG A 533 -14.59 13.31 8.35
CA ARG A 533 -15.16 14.67 8.51
C ARG A 533 -14.85 15.32 9.87
N SER A 534 -14.16 14.62 10.76
CA SER A 534 -13.83 15.12 12.09
C SER A 534 -12.42 15.71 12.14
N HIS A 535 -12.04 16.30 13.28
CA HIS A 535 -10.68 16.79 13.53
C HIS A 535 -9.71 15.68 13.98
N ILE A 536 -10.18 14.44 14.09
CA ILE A 536 -9.36 13.29 14.50
C ILE A 536 -8.59 12.80 13.27
N LYS A 537 -7.26 12.74 13.38
CA LYS A 537 -6.40 12.24 12.30
C LYS A 537 -6.67 10.75 12.05
N VAL A 538 -7.01 10.42 10.82
CA VAL A 538 -7.24 9.03 10.41
C VAL A 538 -5.92 8.44 9.91
N ILE A 539 -5.36 7.50 10.67
CA ILE A 539 -4.21 6.71 10.24
C ILE A 539 -4.73 5.48 9.49
N ARG A 540 -4.76 5.53 8.16
CA ARG A 540 -5.07 4.37 7.31
C ARG A 540 -3.79 3.82 6.70
N ALA A 541 -3.46 2.55 6.92
CA ALA A 541 -2.21 1.97 6.43
C ALA A 541 -2.32 0.47 6.16
N THR A 542 -1.62 -0.06 5.15
CA THR A 542 -1.43 -1.51 4.98
C THR A 542 -0.83 -2.13 6.24
N ASP A 543 -1.40 -3.24 6.72
CA ASP A 543 -0.90 -3.91 7.92
C ASP A 543 -0.59 -5.39 7.64
N PRO A 544 0.71 -5.78 7.57
CA PRO A 544 1.09 -7.17 7.30
C PRO A 544 0.85 -8.12 8.48
N GLY A 545 0.34 -7.61 9.58
CA GLY A 545 -0.02 -8.37 10.77
C GLY A 545 -1.51 -8.68 10.88
N VAL A 546 -2.34 -8.35 9.89
CA VAL A 546 -3.80 -8.62 9.89
C VAL A 546 -4.25 -9.26 8.59
N PHE A 547 -4.91 -10.40 8.71
CA PHE A 547 -5.43 -11.19 7.61
C PHE A 547 -6.93 -11.38 7.75
N HIS A 548 -7.65 -11.29 6.65
CA HIS A 548 -9.02 -11.77 6.53
C HIS A 548 -8.98 -13.13 5.86
N ILE A 549 -9.43 -14.16 6.59
CA ILE A 549 -9.46 -15.53 6.11
C ILE A 549 -10.59 -15.69 5.12
N TRP A 550 -10.31 -16.37 4.02
CA TRP A 550 -11.34 -16.63 3.04
C TRP A 550 -12.42 -17.52 3.66
N HIS A 551 -13.67 -17.16 3.43
CA HIS A 551 -14.83 -17.97 3.75
C HIS A 551 -15.88 -17.79 2.64
N PRO A 552 -16.73 -18.80 2.39
CA PRO A 552 -17.81 -18.67 1.43
C PRO A 552 -18.76 -17.54 1.85
N LYS A 553 -19.25 -16.80 0.86
CA LYS A 553 -20.19 -15.68 1.04
C LYS A 553 -21.49 -16.01 0.33
N VAL A 554 -22.59 -16.03 1.09
CA VAL A 554 -23.93 -16.14 0.54
C VAL A 554 -24.47 -14.74 0.32
N CYS A 555 -24.76 -14.39 -0.93
CA CYS A 555 -25.31 -13.09 -1.30
C CYS A 555 -26.75 -13.33 -1.80
N THR A 556 -27.73 -13.31 -0.90
CA THR A 556 -29.14 -13.47 -1.29
C THR A 556 -29.67 -12.16 -1.84
N GLY A 557 -29.97 -12.13 -3.13
CA GLY A 557 -30.54 -10.96 -3.79
C GLY A 557 -32.04 -10.81 -3.49
N PRO A 558 -32.63 -9.64 -3.80
CA PRO A 558 -34.06 -9.37 -3.58
C PRO A 558 -35.00 -10.37 -4.26
N VAL A 559 -34.57 -10.97 -5.38
CA VAL A 559 -35.35 -11.91 -6.21
C VAL A 559 -35.37 -13.33 -5.61
N MET A 560 -34.38 -13.70 -4.80
CA MET A 560 -34.28 -15.05 -4.19
C MET A 560 -34.78 -15.09 -2.73
N SER A 561 -35.35 -13.98 -2.23
CA SER A 561 -35.66 -13.73 -0.82
C SER A 561 -37.05 -14.23 -0.38
N VAL A 562 -37.64 -15.23 -1.04
CA VAL A 562 -38.95 -15.77 -0.61
C VAL A 562 -38.80 -16.72 0.60
N THR A 563 -37.58 -17.22 0.86
CA THR A 563 -37.33 -18.26 1.88
C THR A 563 -36.24 -17.95 2.90
N SER A 564 -35.54 -16.80 2.83
CA SER A 564 -34.46 -16.46 3.77
C SER A 564 -34.70 -15.11 4.47
N ASN A 565 -34.59 -15.09 5.80
CA ASN A 565 -34.72 -13.90 6.66
C ASN A 565 -33.59 -12.85 6.49
N GLN A 566 -32.73 -12.99 5.47
CA GLN A 566 -31.64 -12.05 5.16
C GLN A 566 -31.89 -11.39 3.80
N ARG A 567 -32.67 -10.31 3.81
CA ARG A 567 -32.94 -9.50 2.63
C ARG A 567 -31.90 -8.38 2.54
N LEU A 568 -30.87 -8.56 1.70
CA LEU A 568 -29.92 -7.49 1.39
C LEU A 568 -30.60 -6.41 0.54
N THR A 569 -30.29 -5.14 0.81
CA THR A 569 -30.63 -4.06 -0.13
C THR A 569 -29.88 -4.25 -1.45
N LEU A 570 -30.31 -3.57 -2.52
CA LEU A 570 -29.67 -3.70 -3.83
C LEU A 570 -28.16 -3.37 -3.79
N ASP A 571 -27.79 -2.36 -3.01
CA ASP A 571 -26.39 -1.94 -2.86
C ASP A 571 -25.60 -2.89 -1.96
N GLN A 572 -26.20 -3.42 -0.89
CA GLN A 572 -25.60 -4.49 -0.08
C GLN A 572 -25.37 -5.76 -0.90
N TYR A 573 -26.31 -6.14 -1.76
CA TYR A 573 -26.16 -7.29 -2.66
C TYR A 573 -25.00 -7.08 -3.65
N ARG A 574 -24.94 -5.90 -4.29
CA ARG A 574 -23.84 -5.55 -5.21
C ARG A 574 -22.48 -5.57 -4.49
N ALA A 575 -22.40 -5.00 -3.30
CA ALA A 575 -21.20 -5.02 -2.47
C ALA A 575 -20.80 -6.44 -2.09
N CYS A 576 -21.77 -7.29 -1.69
CA CYS A 576 -21.55 -8.69 -1.36
C CYS A 576 -20.98 -9.47 -2.54
N ILE A 577 -21.62 -9.40 -3.72
CA ILE A 577 -21.18 -10.13 -4.91
C ILE A 577 -19.81 -9.65 -5.39
N ARG A 578 -19.54 -8.34 -5.40
CA ARG A 578 -18.20 -7.81 -5.73
C ARG A 578 -17.15 -8.32 -4.76
N SER A 579 -17.44 -8.24 -3.46
CA SER A 579 -16.54 -8.73 -2.42
C SER A 579 -16.28 -10.23 -2.57
N ARG A 580 -17.30 -11.03 -2.90
CA ARG A 580 -17.17 -12.47 -3.18
C ARG A 580 -16.25 -12.71 -4.37
N ALA A 581 -16.54 -12.11 -5.52
CA ALA A 581 -15.76 -12.27 -6.75
C ALA A 581 -14.29 -11.90 -6.56
N LEU A 582 -14.01 -10.81 -5.84
CA LEU A 582 -12.65 -10.37 -5.54
C LEU A 582 -11.87 -11.33 -4.64
N ASN A 583 -12.52 -12.14 -3.80
CA ASN A 583 -11.80 -13.07 -2.93
C ASN A 583 -11.65 -14.48 -3.54
N GLU A 584 -12.10 -14.77 -4.76
CA GLU A 584 -11.96 -16.12 -5.30
C GLU A 584 -10.51 -16.42 -5.69
N ALA A 585 -9.88 -15.52 -6.44
CA ALA A 585 -8.52 -15.72 -6.93
C ALA A 585 -7.93 -14.42 -7.49
N SER A 586 -6.63 -14.44 -7.77
CA SER A 586 -5.97 -13.37 -8.52
C SER A 586 -6.53 -13.28 -9.94
N HIS A 587 -6.40 -12.12 -10.58
CA HIS A 587 -6.86 -11.93 -11.95
C HIS A 587 -6.28 -12.96 -12.93
N ALA A 588 -4.99 -13.32 -12.76
CA ALA A 588 -4.34 -14.32 -13.59
C ALA A 588 -4.87 -15.73 -13.31
N GLN A 589 -5.08 -16.09 -12.04
CA GLN A 589 -5.65 -17.38 -11.63
C GLN A 589 -7.07 -17.57 -12.18
N LEU A 590 -7.91 -16.52 -12.13
CA LEU A 590 -9.23 -16.54 -12.75
C LEU A 590 -9.15 -16.69 -14.28
N GLY A 591 -8.17 -16.05 -14.92
CA GLY A 591 -7.87 -16.25 -16.33
C GLY A 591 -7.53 -17.71 -16.65
N PHE A 592 -6.68 -18.35 -15.85
CA PHE A 592 -6.35 -19.77 -16.03
C PHE A 592 -7.56 -20.70 -15.87
N LEU A 593 -8.52 -20.35 -15.01
CA LEU A 593 -9.79 -21.08 -14.92
C LEU A 593 -10.67 -20.84 -16.15
N ALA A 594 -10.76 -19.61 -16.63
CA ALA A 594 -11.59 -19.24 -17.77
C ALA A 594 -11.10 -19.85 -19.10
N PHE A 595 -9.78 -19.94 -19.27
CA PHE A 595 -9.14 -20.49 -20.47
C PHE A 595 -8.60 -21.91 -20.26
N ARG A 596 -9.15 -22.66 -19.30
CA ARG A 596 -8.64 -23.99 -18.91
C ARG A 596 -8.56 -24.94 -20.10
N ASP A 597 -9.60 -24.98 -20.93
CA ASP A 597 -9.69 -25.90 -22.07
C ASP A 597 -8.66 -25.53 -23.16
N ASP A 598 -8.46 -24.23 -23.41
CA ASP A 598 -7.44 -23.74 -24.33
C ASP A 598 -6.02 -24.08 -23.84
N ILE A 599 -5.78 -23.96 -22.54
CA ILE A 599 -4.50 -24.31 -21.91
C ILE A 599 -4.26 -25.82 -22.03
N ALA A 600 -5.25 -26.64 -21.71
CA ALA A 600 -5.16 -28.10 -21.80
C ALA A 600 -4.92 -28.57 -23.24
N ALA A 601 -5.61 -27.96 -24.22
CA ALA A 601 -5.43 -28.27 -25.64
C ALA A 601 -4.00 -27.99 -26.15
N ASN A 602 -3.29 -27.04 -25.53
CA ASN A 602 -1.93 -26.65 -25.92
C ASN A 602 -0.83 -27.22 -25.00
N GLU A 603 -1.20 -27.97 -23.96
CA GLU A 603 -0.25 -28.50 -22.95
C GLU A 603 0.78 -29.45 -23.58
N TYR A 604 0.39 -30.24 -24.58
CA TYR A 604 1.28 -31.10 -25.35
C TYR A 604 2.36 -30.31 -26.12
N LEU A 605 2.00 -29.18 -26.72
CA LEU A 605 2.93 -28.32 -27.46
C LEU A 605 3.90 -27.58 -26.53
N LEU A 606 3.42 -27.15 -25.36
CA LEU A 606 4.25 -26.53 -24.33
C LEU A 606 5.27 -27.53 -23.75
N ALA A 607 4.87 -28.79 -23.54
CA ALA A 607 5.76 -29.86 -23.08
C ALA A 607 6.86 -30.21 -24.10
N GLN A 608 6.57 -30.13 -25.41
CA GLN A 608 7.56 -30.33 -26.47
C GLN A 608 8.53 -29.14 -26.62
N GLY A 609 8.03 -27.91 -26.51
CA GLY A 609 8.88 -26.70 -26.55
C GLY A 609 9.91 -26.65 -25.41
N ALA A 610 9.57 -27.17 -24.23
CA ALA A 610 10.49 -27.28 -23.10
C ALA A 610 11.62 -28.30 -23.34
N LYS A 611 11.33 -29.42 -24.03
CA LYS A 611 12.34 -30.44 -24.39
C LYS A 611 13.32 -29.92 -25.45
N HIS A 612 12.84 -29.24 -26.49
CA HIS A 612 13.73 -28.64 -27.50
C HIS A 612 14.61 -27.50 -26.96
N SER A 613 14.14 -26.77 -25.95
CA SER A 613 14.95 -25.74 -25.28
C SER A 613 16.12 -26.34 -24.48
N GLN A 614 15.95 -27.54 -23.90
CA GLN A 614 17.03 -28.28 -23.24
C GLN A 614 18.01 -28.91 -24.23
N GLU A 615 17.56 -29.42 -25.38
CA GLU A 615 18.47 -30.00 -26.40
C GLU A 615 19.32 -28.94 -27.12
N SER A 616 18.77 -27.74 -27.36
CA SER A 616 19.50 -26.65 -28.04
C SER A 616 20.63 -26.04 -27.21
N THR A 617 20.64 -26.25 -25.89
CA THR A 617 21.73 -25.82 -25.00
C THR A 617 22.86 -26.85 -24.89
N THR A 618 22.60 -28.13 -25.17
CA THR A 618 23.63 -29.19 -25.23
C THR A 618 24.44 -29.21 -26.53
N SER A 619 23.88 -28.76 -27.66
CA SER A 619 24.55 -28.84 -28.96
C SER A 619 25.55 -27.70 -29.28
N LYS A 620 25.76 -26.74 -28.35
CA LYS A 620 26.72 -25.63 -28.55
C LYS A 620 28.09 -25.80 -27.87
N ASN A 621 28.32 -26.87 -27.11
CA ASN A 621 29.56 -27.05 -26.34
C ASN A 621 30.57 -28.06 -26.91
N ASN A 622 30.32 -28.70 -28.06
CA ASN A 622 31.18 -29.77 -28.58
C ASN A 622 31.79 -29.47 -29.98
N LEU A 623 32.43 -28.32 -30.14
CA LEU A 623 33.41 -28.15 -31.22
C LEU A 623 34.50 -27.17 -30.78
N THR A 624 35.57 -27.70 -30.18
CA THR A 624 36.99 -27.33 -30.38
C THR A 624 37.86 -28.02 -29.33
N GLN A 625 38.54 -29.13 -29.68
CA GLN A 625 39.81 -29.51 -29.05
C GLN A 625 40.56 -30.61 -29.83
N SER A 626 41.74 -30.26 -30.34
CA SER A 626 42.92 -31.07 -30.67
C SER A 626 44.07 -30.05 -30.81
N GLU A 627 45.28 -30.13 -30.25
CA GLU A 627 46.16 -31.23 -29.84
C GLU A 627 47.07 -30.79 -28.65
N HIS A 628 47.68 -31.78 -28.01
CA HIS A 628 48.71 -31.76 -26.93
C HIS A 628 50.15 -31.44 -27.47
N PRO A 629 51.31 -31.47 -26.71
CA PRO A 629 51.58 -31.93 -25.32
C PRO A 629 52.65 -31.15 -24.47
N PHE A 630 52.69 -31.49 -23.16
CA PHE A 630 53.88 -31.73 -22.28
C PHE A 630 54.62 -30.64 -21.42
N VAL A 631 54.76 -30.98 -20.12
CA VAL A 631 55.83 -30.74 -19.09
C VAL A 631 55.68 -29.67 -17.98
N GLN A 632 55.58 -30.19 -16.73
CA GLN A 632 56.19 -29.86 -15.40
C GLN A 632 56.54 -28.40 -15.01
N SER A 633 56.61 -27.93 -13.77
CA SER A 633 56.35 -28.40 -12.39
C SER A 633 56.57 -27.17 -11.46
N THR A 634 55.90 -27.15 -10.29
CA THR A 634 56.30 -26.53 -8.99
C THR A 634 56.59 -25.01 -8.89
N THR A 635 55.80 -24.27 -8.09
CA THR A 635 56.11 -23.92 -6.67
C THR A 635 55.01 -23.05 -6.02
N ILE A 636 54.44 -23.55 -4.92
CA ILE A 636 54.16 -22.94 -3.60
C ILE A 636 53.77 -21.44 -3.54
N SER A 637 52.56 -21.13 -3.02
CA SER A 637 52.38 -20.33 -1.77
C SER A 637 50.90 -19.97 -1.46
N SER A 638 50.41 -20.57 -0.37
CA SER A 638 49.57 -19.99 0.72
C SER A 638 48.19 -19.32 0.51
N ARG A 639 47.20 -19.90 1.24
CA ARG A 639 46.07 -19.31 2.00
C ARG A 639 44.93 -18.66 1.19
N ASP A 640 43.65 -18.77 1.53
CA ASP A 640 42.83 -19.51 2.51
C ASP A 640 41.40 -19.37 1.97
N SER A 641 40.57 -20.42 1.95
CA SER A 641 39.09 -20.35 1.92
C SER A 641 38.48 -21.74 2.07
N VAL A 642 38.07 -22.06 3.29
CA VAL A 642 37.33 -23.26 3.66
C VAL A 642 35.84 -23.06 3.40
N ILE A 643 35.25 -23.91 2.56
CA ILE A 643 33.83 -24.30 2.60
C ILE A 643 33.82 -25.83 2.51
N VAL A 644 33.46 -26.50 3.61
CA VAL A 644 33.21 -27.95 3.66
C VAL A 644 31.72 -28.16 3.88
N PRO A 645 31.06 -29.05 3.10
CA PRO A 645 29.68 -29.44 3.30
C PRO A 645 29.56 -30.60 4.29
N VAL A 646 28.50 -30.61 5.09
CA VAL A 646 28.09 -31.75 5.95
C VAL A 646 26.60 -31.96 5.65
N GLY A 647 26.10 -33.11 5.18
CA GLY A 647 26.57 -34.48 5.42
C GLY A 647 25.68 -35.12 6.48
N SER A 648 24.43 -35.44 6.10
CA SER A 648 23.45 -36.11 6.95
C SER A 648 23.87 -37.54 7.26
N THR A 649 24.08 -37.86 8.53
CA THR A 649 24.10 -39.25 9.04
C THR A 649 23.47 -39.29 10.43
N TRP A 650 22.37 -40.06 10.52
CA TRP A 650 21.73 -40.46 11.77
C TRP A 650 22.07 -41.93 12.03
N THR A 651 22.84 -42.18 13.07
CA THR A 651 22.93 -43.42 13.87
C THR A 651 23.34 -42.94 15.27
N GLN A 652 22.91 -43.45 16.41
CA GLN A 652 22.50 -44.79 16.80
C GLN A 652 21.85 -44.63 18.19
N ASN A 653 20.82 -45.42 18.53
CA ASN A 653 20.65 -45.88 19.90
C ASN A 653 19.98 -47.25 19.87
N GLN A 654 20.79 -48.25 20.17
CA GLN A 654 20.39 -49.63 20.41
C GLN A 654 19.65 -49.72 21.75
N ALA A 655 18.47 -50.32 21.74
CA ALA A 655 17.87 -50.95 22.90
C ALA A 655 17.56 -52.40 22.54
N THR A 656 18.29 -53.30 23.21
CA THR A 656 18.12 -54.74 23.20
C THR A 656 16.86 -55.16 23.98
N ALA A 657 15.96 -55.92 23.36
CA ALA A 657 15.11 -56.88 24.09
C ALA A 657 14.55 -57.95 23.13
N ASN A 658 15.13 -59.14 23.20
CA ASN A 658 14.58 -60.40 22.71
C ASN A 658 13.29 -60.75 23.48
N ARG A 659 12.20 -61.14 22.80
CA ARG A 659 11.50 -62.43 23.05
C ARG A 659 10.30 -62.67 22.13
N ARG A 660 10.46 -63.75 21.35
CA ARG A 660 9.50 -64.81 20.94
C ARG A 660 8.15 -64.46 20.32
N ALA A 661 8.03 -64.96 19.09
CA ALA A 661 6.85 -65.47 18.40
C ALA A 661 5.76 -66.06 19.30
N THR A 662 4.53 -65.56 19.15
CA THR A 662 3.42 -66.20 18.41
C THR A 662 2.36 -65.13 18.13
#